data_AF-A0A849NJ05-F1
#
_entry.id   AF-A0A849NJ05-F1
#
_cell.length_a   1.000
_cell.length_b   1.000
_cell.length_c   1.000
_cell.angle_alpha   90.00
_cell.angle_beta   90.00
_cell.angle_gamma   90.00
#
_symmetry.space_group_name_H-M   'P 1'
#
loop_
_entity.id
_entity.type
_entity.pdbx_description
1 polymer ?
#
loop_
_entity_poly.entity_id
_entity_poly.type
_entity_poly.pdbx_seq_one_letter_code
_entity_poly.pdbx_strand_id
1 'polypeptide(L)'
;MKLTELEKYRNEFLSNKNNENSPRLNLSYLNQFLSKLLKVNQPGLIIAYFSEYLNEYLMLLQTIDVAGTNIIDSENLLINLKRLQTTNAFSSQSNKIEIAINSLSERIDKIKSKLEGKSSDEITKEITFPILEKSESDIEDFGFLERISISIKYKPGLIKDKFIIVPSFGQLDERLKRQINISWDYSNSLVLNSKKNKNQFYEVVIQFDKKYGIYEGDSLGIALTIGFIQELVKFHNLRELVNVKGNIVSTGSVSGTGEVGSVSKSVIEKKLKVVFFSEAEIFIVPEKDKQFADAGLNNLNKEYPNRKLTIVGVSSIEDLISRRNLVEIKKQNFVKWSAKKTFKNKTAVISLLVLAIISSYFFIKDIDNIPVDLEFKNSRAYAKNKYGKVLWDIFPANNNIETMFNSNYHKKYFKIDTGDNLNENSIYICGINNSRDLFKLDCTGNEIWRYKFRSKIESDSEVFSNEHQFHTVVGIFDKPAYKEVVAITQHASYYPNAVLKLNAETGEITDFIFWHPGGIAGSLIEDIDNDGNLEFVGLAISNGYKCVAYFSIEYDKLIGTAPAPKGYRFKNKSIAEFEWYVLIPMSDYGKHHYPKYNHVIYPPSNNKKENYITVSTIESGLMTDKRPQSIQYNFSLPLNDIEIVINDDFAIQRDKLVNAGALKKPYADTREYREILKRQLQKWNGKEFVQMFPPDSTSN
;
A
#
# COMPACT_ATOMS: atom_id res chain seq x y z
N MET A 1 -59.19 -62.24 7.62
CA MET A 1 -58.59 -62.29 6.27
C MET A 1 -57.92 -63.64 6.10
N LYS A 2 -58.12 -64.35 4.97
CA LYS A 2 -57.47 -65.66 4.74
C LYS A 2 -56.03 -65.44 4.26
N LEU A 3 -55.10 -66.34 4.61
CA LEU A 3 -53.68 -66.26 4.19
C LEU A 3 -53.53 -66.15 2.66
N THR A 4 -54.39 -66.83 1.91
CA THR A 4 -54.44 -66.77 0.43
C THR A 4 -54.73 -65.38 -0.12
N GLU A 5 -55.46 -64.55 0.63
CA GLU A 5 -55.77 -63.17 0.23
C GLU A 5 -54.58 -62.24 0.50
N LEU A 6 -53.77 -62.52 1.53
CA LEU A 6 -52.53 -61.78 1.82
C LEU A 6 -51.47 -62.04 0.77
N GLU A 7 -51.30 -63.30 0.34
CA GLU A 7 -50.41 -63.66 -0.76
C GLU A 7 -50.83 -63.00 -2.07
N LYS A 8 -52.14 -62.85 -2.32
CA LYS A 8 -52.63 -62.09 -3.48
C LYS A 8 -52.17 -60.63 -3.44
N TYR A 9 -52.32 -59.94 -2.30
CA TYR A 9 -51.86 -58.55 -2.17
C TYR A 9 -50.34 -58.43 -2.25
N ARG A 10 -49.59 -59.41 -1.74
CA ARG A 10 -48.13 -59.43 -1.87
C ARG A 10 -47.70 -59.57 -3.33
N ASN A 11 -48.32 -60.48 -4.07
CA ASN A 11 -48.03 -60.68 -5.49
C ASN A 11 -48.40 -59.44 -6.33
N GLU A 12 -49.52 -58.79 -6.02
CA GLU A 12 -49.91 -57.51 -6.64
C GLU A 12 -48.87 -56.42 -6.37
N PHE A 13 -48.45 -56.25 -5.11
CA PHE A 13 -47.37 -55.32 -4.75
C PHE A 13 -46.07 -55.61 -5.50
N LEU A 14 -45.64 -56.89 -5.54
CA LEU A 14 -44.41 -57.29 -6.23
C LEU A 14 -44.49 -57.07 -7.74
N SER A 15 -45.66 -57.29 -8.35
CA SER A 15 -45.86 -57.02 -9.79
C SER A 15 -45.81 -55.54 -10.13
N ASN A 16 -46.22 -54.68 -9.20
CA ASN A 16 -46.24 -53.23 -9.38
C ASN A 16 -44.92 -52.55 -8.98
N LYS A 17 -44.10 -53.21 -8.15
CA LYS A 17 -42.78 -52.70 -7.72
C LYS A 17 -41.75 -52.95 -8.82
N ASN A 18 -41.41 -51.91 -9.57
CA ASN A 18 -40.34 -51.90 -10.55
C ASN A 18 -39.22 -50.95 -10.08
N ASN A 19 -37.95 -51.30 -10.36
CA ASN A 19 -36.79 -50.43 -10.11
C ASN A 19 -36.81 -49.14 -10.94
N GLU A 20 -37.59 -49.09 -12.02
CA GLU A 20 -37.77 -47.90 -12.85
C GLU A 20 -38.83 -46.93 -12.30
N ASN A 21 -39.58 -47.31 -11.26
CA ASN A 21 -40.58 -46.46 -10.65
C ASN A 21 -39.95 -45.29 -9.89
N SER A 22 -40.67 -44.16 -9.83
CA SER A 22 -40.28 -43.05 -8.97
C SER A 22 -40.32 -43.47 -7.49
N PRO A 23 -39.49 -42.86 -6.61
CA PRO A 23 -39.56 -43.08 -5.17
C PRO A 23 -40.98 -42.89 -4.60
N ARG A 24 -41.74 -41.93 -5.15
CA ARG A 24 -43.10 -41.60 -4.74
C ARG A 24 -44.09 -42.70 -5.09
N LEU A 25 -43.99 -43.24 -6.31
CA LEU A 25 -44.82 -44.36 -6.73
C LEU A 25 -44.52 -45.62 -5.91
N ASN A 26 -43.24 -45.89 -5.63
CA ASN A 26 -42.84 -46.98 -4.74
C ASN A 26 -43.37 -46.80 -3.30
N LEU A 27 -43.33 -45.58 -2.76
CA LEU A 27 -43.94 -45.28 -1.46
C LEU A 27 -45.45 -45.54 -1.47
N SER A 28 -46.15 -45.15 -2.55
CA SER A 28 -47.58 -45.37 -2.70
C SER A 28 -47.92 -46.87 -2.68
N TYR A 29 -47.23 -47.70 -3.47
CA TYR A 29 -47.45 -49.15 -3.47
C TYR A 29 -47.11 -49.80 -2.12
N LEU A 30 -46.01 -49.39 -1.48
CA LEU A 30 -45.66 -49.86 -0.14
C LEU A 30 -46.74 -49.49 0.89
N ASN A 31 -47.26 -48.27 0.84
CA ASN A 31 -48.30 -47.83 1.76
C ASN A 31 -49.63 -48.53 1.52
N GLN A 32 -50.01 -48.79 0.27
CA GLN A 32 -51.21 -49.56 -0.06
C GLN A 32 -51.10 -50.99 0.48
N PHE A 33 -49.96 -51.65 0.27
CA PHE A 33 -49.68 -52.98 0.81
C PHE A 33 -49.70 -52.98 2.35
N LEU A 34 -49.03 -52.03 2.98
CA LEU A 34 -49.05 -51.84 4.44
C LEU A 34 -50.46 -51.62 4.97
N SER A 35 -51.28 -50.82 4.30
CA SER A 35 -52.67 -50.57 4.69
C SER A 35 -53.49 -51.85 4.70
N LYS A 36 -53.30 -52.74 3.72
CA LYS A 36 -53.97 -54.05 3.67
C LYS A 36 -53.47 -54.97 4.79
N LEU A 37 -52.15 -54.99 5.05
CA LEU A 37 -51.56 -55.77 6.15
C LEU A 37 -52.07 -55.33 7.52
N LEU A 38 -52.14 -54.01 7.78
CA LEU A 38 -52.58 -53.46 9.05
C LEU A 38 -54.05 -53.79 9.39
N LYS A 39 -54.89 -54.08 8.38
CA LYS A 39 -56.28 -54.55 8.61
C LYS A 39 -56.36 -55.94 9.26
N VAL A 40 -55.29 -56.73 9.18
CA VAL A 40 -55.24 -58.08 9.78
C VAL A 40 -54.98 -58.00 11.30
N ASN A 41 -54.37 -56.91 11.78
CA ASN A 41 -54.11 -56.62 13.19
C ASN A 41 -53.37 -57.76 13.94
N GLN A 42 -52.45 -58.46 13.26
CA GLN A 42 -51.62 -59.52 13.84
C GLN A 42 -50.13 -59.18 13.70
N PRO A 43 -49.42 -58.83 14.79
CA PRO A 43 -48.02 -58.41 14.72
C PRO A 43 -47.09 -59.42 14.02
N GLY A 44 -47.28 -60.72 14.25
CA GLY A 44 -46.47 -61.76 13.61
C GLY A 44 -46.57 -61.78 12.08
N LEU A 45 -47.76 -61.53 11.52
CA LEU A 45 -47.96 -61.45 10.07
C LEU A 45 -47.38 -60.14 9.49
N ILE A 46 -47.48 -59.04 10.23
CA ILE A 46 -46.88 -57.76 9.82
C ILE A 46 -45.35 -57.90 9.75
N ILE A 47 -44.73 -58.54 10.75
CA ILE A 47 -43.28 -58.84 10.74
C ILE A 47 -42.93 -59.73 9.55
N ALA A 48 -43.68 -60.82 9.34
CA ALA A 48 -43.38 -61.79 8.29
C ALA A 48 -43.44 -61.20 6.87
N TYR A 49 -44.37 -60.27 6.60
CA TYR A 49 -44.60 -59.73 5.26
C TYR A 49 -43.97 -58.35 5.00
N PHE A 50 -43.65 -57.58 6.05
CA PHE A 50 -43.20 -56.18 5.88
C PHE A 50 -41.80 -55.88 6.43
N SER A 51 -41.19 -56.80 7.18
CA SER A 51 -39.85 -56.58 7.78
C SER A 51 -38.79 -56.21 6.75
N GLU A 52 -38.79 -56.85 5.58
CA GLU A 52 -37.84 -56.57 4.49
C GLU A 52 -38.04 -55.18 3.85
N TYR A 53 -39.23 -54.59 3.95
CA TYR A 53 -39.57 -53.30 3.33
C TYR A 53 -39.58 -52.12 4.31
N LEU A 54 -39.55 -52.37 5.62
CA LEU A 54 -39.69 -51.31 6.62
C LEU A 54 -38.62 -50.22 6.48
N ASN A 55 -37.36 -50.60 6.30
CA ASN A 55 -36.28 -49.62 6.16
C ASN A 55 -36.42 -48.78 4.89
N GLU A 56 -36.80 -49.41 3.77
CA GLU A 56 -37.08 -48.71 2.51
C GLU A 56 -38.26 -47.74 2.66
N TYR A 57 -39.35 -48.20 3.30
CA TYR A 57 -40.53 -47.39 3.57
C TYR A 57 -40.20 -46.14 4.41
N LEU A 58 -39.44 -46.31 5.50
CA LEU A 58 -39.03 -45.18 6.35
C LEU A 58 -38.09 -44.22 5.62
N MET A 59 -37.16 -44.73 4.81
CA MET A 59 -36.26 -43.90 3.99
C MET A 59 -37.03 -43.09 2.94
N LEU A 60 -38.00 -43.71 2.26
CA LEU A 60 -38.85 -43.04 1.28
C LEU A 60 -39.69 -41.94 1.93
N LEU A 61 -40.26 -42.19 3.11
CA LEU A 61 -41.02 -41.19 3.87
C LEU A 61 -40.19 -39.95 4.22
N GLN A 62 -38.89 -40.10 4.50
CA GLN A 62 -38.00 -38.98 4.80
C GLN A 62 -37.63 -38.14 3.56
N THR A 63 -37.56 -38.77 2.39
CA THR A 63 -37.05 -38.14 1.16
C THR A 63 -38.15 -37.54 0.28
N ILE A 64 -39.40 -37.98 0.44
CA ILE A 64 -40.52 -37.55 -0.40
C ILE A 64 -41.15 -36.29 0.17
N ASP A 65 -41.37 -35.31 -0.70
CA ASP A 65 -42.13 -34.12 -0.40
C ASP A 65 -43.64 -34.39 -0.50
N VAL A 66 -44.39 -33.98 0.53
CA VAL A 66 -45.85 -34.07 0.54
C VAL A 66 -46.50 -32.92 -0.23
N ALA A 67 -45.78 -31.81 -0.45
CA ALA A 67 -46.27 -30.69 -1.24
C ALA A 67 -46.53 -31.12 -2.68
N GLY A 68 -47.75 -30.87 -3.13
CA GLY A 68 -48.28 -31.25 -4.44
C GLY A 68 -48.92 -32.62 -4.51
N THR A 69 -49.06 -33.31 -3.38
CA THR A 69 -49.88 -34.51 -3.24
C THR A 69 -51.24 -34.13 -2.65
N ASN A 70 -52.31 -34.86 -2.98
CA ASN A 70 -53.56 -34.71 -2.27
C ASN A 70 -53.33 -34.91 -0.76
N ILE A 71 -53.92 -34.03 0.05
CA ILE A 71 -53.76 -34.05 1.50
C ILE A 71 -54.27 -35.37 2.10
N ILE A 72 -55.33 -35.95 1.53
CA ILE A 72 -55.93 -37.21 1.99
C ILE A 72 -54.93 -38.37 1.85
N ASP A 73 -54.15 -38.41 0.76
CA ASP A 73 -53.14 -39.46 0.56
C ASP A 73 -52.01 -39.34 1.57
N SER A 74 -51.60 -38.11 1.87
CA SER A 74 -50.58 -37.82 2.88
C SER A 74 -51.06 -38.17 4.29
N GLU A 75 -52.33 -37.89 4.60
CA GLU A 75 -52.95 -38.30 5.87
C GLU A 75 -53.06 -39.82 5.98
N ASN A 76 -53.39 -40.52 4.89
CA ASN A 76 -53.42 -41.98 4.87
C ASN A 76 -52.05 -42.60 5.16
N LEU A 77 -50.96 -42.02 4.63
CA LEU A 77 -49.58 -42.41 4.99
C LEU A 77 -49.34 -42.25 6.50
N LEU A 78 -49.72 -41.10 7.08
CA LEU A 78 -49.54 -40.82 8.50
C LEU A 78 -50.38 -41.76 9.38
N ILE A 79 -51.62 -42.06 8.99
CA ILE A 79 -52.51 -42.98 9.69
C ILE A 79 -51.92 -44.39 9.70
N ASN A 80 -51.46 -44.89 8.56
CA ASN A 80 -50.85 -46.22 8.48
C ASN A 80 -49.56 -46.29 9.29
N LEU A 81 -48.73 -45.24 9.28
CA LEU A 81 -47.50 -45.19 10.07
C LEU A 81 -47.77 -45.15 11.59
N LYS A 82 -48.77 -44.37 12.04
CA LYS A 82 -49.24 -44.38 13.45
C LYS A 82 -49.81 -45.74 13.85
N ARG A 83 -50.62 -46.36 12.99
CA ARG A 83 -51.14 -47.73 13.22
C ARG A 83 -50.00 -48.74 13.34
N LEU A 84 -49.01 -48.67 12.45
CA LEU A 84 -47.83 -49.52 12.50
C LEU A 84 -47.11 -49.39 13.85
N GLN A 85 -46.91 -48.16 14.35
CA GLN A 85 -46.35 -47.91 15.68
C GLN A 85 -47.17 -48.60 16.79
N THR A 86 -48.50 -48.49 16.76
CA THR A 86 -49.39 -49.11 17.79
C THR A 86 -49.39 -50.64 17.78
N THR A 87 -49.04 -51.30 16.68
CA THR A 87 -49.00 -52.77 16.62
C THR A 87 -47.85 -53.39 17.41
N ASN A 88 -46.84 -52.60 17.80
CA ASN A 88 -45.59 -53.06 18.42
C ASN A 88 -44.83 -54.15 17.63
N ALA A 89 -45.15 -54.37 16.36
CA ALA A 89 -44.51 -55.36 15.49
C ALA A 89 -43.00 -55.12 15.31
N PHE A 90 -42.56 -53.86 15.40
CA PHE A 90 -41.17 -53.44 15.16
C PHE A 90 -40.61 -52.62 16.34
N SER A 91 -40.74 -53.14 17.57
CA SER A 91 -40.33 -52.44 18.81
C SER A 91 -38.87 -51.98 18.82
N SER A 92 -37.97 -52.73 18.20
CA SER A 92 -36.54 -52.37 18.05
C SER A 92 -36.28 -51.16 17.14
N GLN A 93 -37.26 -50.75 16.33
CA GLN A 93 -37.19 -49.61 15.41
C GLN A 93 -38.21 -48.51 15.77
N SER A 94 -38.84 -48.59 16.95
CA SER A 94 -39.86 -47.67 17.43
C SER A 94 -39.46 -46.19 17.30
N ASN A 95 -38.24 -45.84 17.70
CA ASN A 95 -37.71 -44.48 17.59
C ASN A 95 -37.63 -44.00 16.13
N LYS A 96 -37.22 -44.86 15.18
CA LYS A 96 -37.18 -44.48 13.75
C LYS A 96 -38.58 -44.22 13.18
N ILE A 97 -39.56 -45.02 13.62
CA ILE A 97 -40.97 -44.84 13.23
C ILE A 97 -41.51 -43.53 13.82
N GLU A 98 -41.22 -43.24 15.09
CA GLU A 98 -41.64 -42.01 15.75
C GLU A 98 -41.07 -40.75 15.08
N ILE A 99 -39.77 -40.76 14.73
CA ILE A 99 -39.14 -39.67 13.98
C ILE A 99 -39.84 -39.46 12.63
N ALA A 100 -40.15 -40.55 11.91
CA ALA A 100 -40.87 -40.46 10.64
C ALA A 100 -42.31 -39.92 10.81
N ILE A 101 -43.01 -40.29 11.89
CA ILE A 101 -44.34 -39.75 12.22
C ILE A 101 -44.26 -38.25 12.45
N ASN A 102 -43.33 -37.81 13.30
CA ASN A 102 -43.19 -36.40 13.65
C ASN A 102 -42.85 -35.56 12.39
N SER A 103 -41.86 -36.02 11.61
CA SER A 103 -41.46 -35.35 10.37
C SER A 103 -42.56 -35.31 9.30
N LEU A 104 -43.35 -36.37 9.14
CA LEU A 104 -44.47 -36.38 8.20
C LEU A 104 -45.62 -35.49 8.70
N SER A 105 -45.93 -35.52 10.00
CA SER A 105 -46.97 -34.68 10.61
C SER A 105 -46.67 -33.21 10.41
N GLU A 106 -45.45 -32.77 10.71
CA GLU A 106 -45.03 -31.37 10.56
C GLU A 106 -45.22 -30.87 9.11
N ARG A 107 -44.78 -31.67 8.14
CA ARG A 107 -44.92 -31.32 6.71
C ARG A 107 -46.40 -31.28 6.27
N ILE A 108 -47.23 -32.19 6.76
CA ILE A 108 -48.69 -32.18 6.51
C ILE A 108 -49.35 -30.96 7.13
N ASP A 109 -49.01 -30.63 8.39
CA ASP A 109 -49.56 -29.50 9.11
C ASP A 109 -49.23 -28.17 8.42
N LYS A 110 -48.04 -28.07 7.82
CA LYS A 110 -47.65 -26.93 6.98
C LYS A 110 -48.60 -26.75 5.79
N ILE A 111 -48.94 -27.83 5.07
CA ILE A 111 -49.90 -27.76 3.94
C ILE A 111 -51.32 -27.45 4.44
N LYS A 112 -51.76 -28.08 5.54
CA LYS A 112 -53.07 -27.78 6.15
C LYS A 112 -53.21 -26.31 6.51
N SER A 113 -52.19 -25.73 7.13
CA SER A 113 -52.18 -24.31 7.48
C SER A 113 -52.42 -23.41 6.26
N LYS A 114 -51.89 -23.79 5.10
CA LYS A 114 -52.10 -23.08 3.82
C LYS A 114 -53.50 -23.28 3.25
N LEU A 115 -54.06 -24.49 3.36
CA LEU A 115 -55.47 -24.77 3.01
C LEU A 115 -56.44 -23.98 3.90
N GLU A 116 -56.07 -23.70 5.15
CA GLU A 116 -56.79 -22.84 6.10
C GLU A 116 -56.56 -21.33 5.88
N GLY A 117 -55.75 -20.94 4.90
CA GLY A 117 -55.55 -19.53 4.54
C GLY A 117 -54.58 -18.74 5.42
N LYS A 118 -53.75 -19.43 6.22
CA LYS A 118 -52.67 -18.82 7.00
C LYS A 118 -51.50 -18.43 6.09
N SER A 119 -50.90 -17.25 6.34
CA SER A 119 -49.70 -16.79 5.64
C SER A 119 -48.46 -17.55 6.13
N SER A 120 -47.48 -17.75 5.25
CA SER A 120 -46.17 -18.29 5.63
C SER A 120 -45.17 -17.14 5.61
N ASP A 121 -44.30 -17.08 6.61
CA ASP A 121 -43.18 -16.14 6.66
C ASP A 121 -42.00 -16.62 5.79
N GLU A 122 -42.00 -17.89 5.37
CA GLU A 122 -40.96 -18.46 4.51
C GLU A 122 -41.22 -18.11 3.03
N ILE A 123 -40.50 -17.09 2.56
CA ILE A 123 -40.41 -16.76 1.13
C ILE A 123 -39.27 -17.56 0.51
N THR A 124 -39.61 -18.57 -0.28
CA THR A 124 -38.64 -19.25 -1.14
C THR A 124 -38.38 -18.39 -2.37
N LYS A 125 -37.10 -18.14 -2.70
CA LYS A 125 -36.69 -17.39 -3.90
C LYS A 125 -36.36 -18.29 -5.09
N GLU A 126 -36.68 -19.58 -4.95
CA GLU A 126 -36.35 -20.62 -5.90
C GLU A 126 -37.42 -20.71 -6.97
N ILE A 127 -37.02 -21.12 -8.17
CA ILE A 127 -37.91 -21.19 -9.31
C ILE A 127 -38.56 -22.57 -9.30
N THR A 128 -39.87 -22.57 -9.17
CA THR A 128 -40.65 -23.80 -8.95
C THR A 128 -41.63 -24.03 -10.10
N PHE A 129 -41.82 -25.28 -10.50
CA PHE A 129 -42.77 -25.69 -11.54
C PHE A 129 -43.40 -27.05 -11.22
N PRO A 130 -44.65 -27.32 -11.68
CA PRO A 130 -45.33 -28.57 -11.40
C PRO A 130 -45.01 -29.62 -12.45
N ILE A 131 -44.77 -30.84 -11.98
CA ILE A 131 -44.50 -32.04 -12.79
C ILE A 131 -45.61 -33.04 -12.54
N LEU A 132 -46.07 -33.66 -13.62
CA LEU A 132 -46.99 -34.79 -13.58
C LEU A 132 -46.19 -36.06 -13.81
N GLU A 133 -46.42 -37.06 -12.98
CA GLU A 133 -45.83 -38.38 -13.16
C GLU A 133 -46.74 -39.20 -14.07
N LYS A 134 -46.15 -39.88 -15.07
CA LYS A 134 -46.87 -40.86 -15.88
C LYS A 134 -46.77 -42.22 -15.19
N SER A 135 -47.88 -42.82 -14.82
CA SER A 135 -47.95 -44.23 -14.40
C SER A 135 -48.91 -45.00 -15.29
N GLU A 136 -48.63 -46.28 -15.51
CA GLU A 136 -49.54 -47.23 -16.18
C GLU A 136 -50.68 -47.69 -15.26
N SER A 137 -50.60 -47.38 -13.96
CA SER A 137 -51.63 -47.70 -12.97
C SER A 137 -52.73 -46.63 -12.91
N ASP A 138 -53.94 -47.04 -12.50
CA ASP A 138 -55.15 -46.21 -12.27
C ASP A 138 -55.01 -45.18 -11.13
N ILE A 139 -53.78 -44.85 -10.69
CA ILE A 139 -53.56 -43.82 -9.67
C ILE A 139 -53.75 -42.45 -10.33
N GLU A 140 -54.99 -41.95 -10.30
CA GLU A 140 -55.33 -40.63 -10.84
C GLU A 140 -54.51 -39.52 -10.13
N ASP A 141 -54.02 -38.57 -10.94
CA ASP A 141 -53.47 -37.27 -10.51
C ASP A 141 -52.19 -37.29 -9.65
N PHE A 142 -51.20 -38.10 -10.03
CA PHE A 142 -49.89 -38.11 -9.40
C PHE A 142 -48.96 -37.01 -9.94
N GLY A 143 -48.48 -36.10 -9.08
CA GLY A 143 -47.56 -35.03 -9.45
C GLY A 143 -46.89 -34.35 -8.25
N PHE A 144 -45.87 -33.52 -8.48
CA PHE A 144 -45.13 -32.80 -7.45
C PHE A 144 -44.60 -31.47 -7.95
N LEU A 145 -44.15 -30.63 -7.01
CA LEU A 145 -43.37 -29.44 -7.31
C LEU A 145 -41.89 -29.76 -7.38
N GLU A 146 -41.28 -29.37 -8.50
CA GLU A 146 -39.84 -29.41 -8.72
C GLU A 146 -39.27 -27.99 -8.72
N ARG A 147 -38.02 -27.89 -8.29
CA ARG A 147 -37.27 -26.64 -8.25
C ARG A 147 -36.05 -26.73 -9.14
N ILE A 148 -35.70 -25.60 -9.74
CA ILE A 148 -34.49 -25.45 -10.54
C ILE A 148 -33.57 -24.39 -9.96
N SER A 149 -32.30 -24.74 -9.90
CA SER A 149 -31.18 -23.84 -9.64
C SER A 149 -30.32 -23.73 -10.89
N ILE A 150 -29.97 -22.51 -11.28
CA ILE A 150 -29.19 -22.24 -12.48
C ILE A 150 -27.91 -21.50 -12.09
N SER A 151 -26.77 -21.93 -12.63
CA SER A 151 -25.50 -21.21 -12.50
C SER A 151 -24.80 -21.05 -13.84
N ILE A 152 -24.18 -19.89 -14.05
CA ILE A 152 -23.47 -19.56 -15.29
C ILE A 152 -21.99 -19.36 -14.98
N LYS A 153 -21.13 -19.97 -15.80
CA LYS A 153 -19.66 -19.80 -15.72
C LYS A 153 -19.09 -19.45 -17.08
N TYR A 154 -18.12 -18.54 -17.09
CA TYR A 154 -17.28 -18.33 -18.27
C TYR A 154 -16.14 -19.33 -18.27
N LYS A 155 -15.96 -20.03 -19.39
CA LYS A 155 -14.89 -20.99 -19.59
C LYS A 155 -14.14 -20.66 -20.88
N PRO A 156 -12.87 -20.26 -20.81
CA PRO A 156 -12.07 -19.99 -22.01
C PRO A 156 -12.04 -21.20 -22.95
N GLY A 157 -12.18 -20.98 -24.25
CA GLY A 157 -12.06 -22.04 -25.27
C GLY A 157 -13.37 -22.74 -25.66
N LEU A 158 -14.53 -22.33 -25.11
CA LEU A 158 -15.81 -22.78 -25.63
C LEU A 158 -16.09 -22.17 -27.02
N ILE A 159 -16.67 -22.98 -27.91
CA ILE A 159 -17.07 -22.59 -29.29
C ILE A 159 -18.60 -22.48 -29.41
N LYS A 160 -19.34 -23.00 -28.41
CA LYS A 160 -20.79 -22.87 -28.24
C LYS A 160 -21.15 -22.96 -26.77
N ASP A 161 -22.34 -22.48 -26.40
CA ASP A 161 -22.87 -22.66 -25.05
C ASP A 161 -23.00 -24.14 -24.71
N LYS A 162 -22.63 -24.48 -23.48
CA LYS A 162 -22.63 -25.86 -22.98
C LYS A 162 -23.59 -25.96 -21.80
N PHE A 163 -24.65 -26.74 -21.97
CA PHE A 163 -25.61 -27.03 -20.91
C PHE A 163 -25.22 -28.32 -20.16
N ILE A 164 -25.15 -28.24 -18.83
CA ILE A 164 -24.93 -29.37 -17.94
C ILE A 164 -26.18 -29.52 -17.08
N ILE A 165 -26.79 -30.71 -17.11
CA ILE A 165 -28.01 -31.00 -16.36
C ILE A 165 -27.67 -31.91 -15.20
N VAL A 166 -28.07 -31.51 -13.99
CA VAL A 166 -27.80 -32.23 -12.75
C VAL A 166 -29.13 -32.55 -12.06
N PRO A 167 -29.36 -33.80 -11.61
CA PRO A 167 -28.58 -35.00 -11.91
C PRO A 167 -28.71 -35.43 -13.38
N SER A 168 -27.66 -36.07 -13.91
CA SER A 168 -27.67 -36.68 -15.24
C SER A 168 -28.42 -38.00 -15.19
N PHE A 169 -29.64 -38.02 -15.71
CA PHE A 169 -30.46 -39.22 -15.86
C PHE A 169 -30.72 -39.45 -17.34
N GLY A 170 -30.19 -40.55 -17.88
CA GLY A 170 -30.41 -40.99 -19.26
C GLY A 170 -30.09 -39.95 -20.33
N GLN A 171 -30.57 -40.21 -21.55
CA GLN A 171 -30.60 -39.21 -22.62
C GLN A 171 -31.70 -38.19 -22.31
N LEU A 172 -31.37 -36.90 -22.44
CA LEU A 172 -32.34 -35.83 -22.27
C LEU A 172 -33.40 -35.89 -23.37
N ASP A 173 -34.68 -35.75 -23.01
CA ASP A 173 -35.77 -35.61 -23.96
C ASP A 173 -35.52 -34.43 -24.94
N GLU A 174 -35.79 -34.66 -26.22
CA GLU A 174 -35.52 -33.67 -27.27
C GLU A 174 -36.43 -32.43 -27.15
N ARG A 175 -37.66 -32.56 -26.62
CA ARG A 175 -38.52 -31.38 -26.39
C ARG A 175 -37.98 -30.52 -25.25
N LEU A 176 -37.55 -31.15 -24.16
CA LEU A 176 -36.92 -30.46 -23.05
C LEU A 176 -35.61 -29.77 -23.48
N LYS A 177 -34.76 -30.48 -24.21
CA LYS A 177 -33.51 -29.92 -24.78
C LYS A 177 -33.79 -28.70 -25.65
N ARG A 178 -34.78 -28.78 -26.52
CA ARG A 178 -35.19 -27.65 -27.36
C ARG A 178 -35.70 -26.48 -26.51
N GLN A 179 -36.53 -26.73 -25.50
CA GLN A 179 -37.02 -25.69 -24.61
C GLN A 179 -35.89 -25.01 -23.83
N ILE A 180 -34.86 -25.75 -23.39
CA ILE A 180 -33.67 -25.19 -22.74
C ILE A 180 -32.97 -24.20 -23.66
N ASN A 181 -32.70 -24.59 -24.91
CA ASN A 181 -32.03 -23.71 -25.88
C ASN A 181 -32.87 -22.46 -26.16
N ILE A 182 -34.16 -22.62 -26.44
CA ILE A 182 -35.06 -21.49 -26.72
C ILE A 182 -35.10 -20.52 -25.54
N SER A 183 -35.27 -21.04 -24.32
CA SER A 183 -35.36 -20.22 -23.11
C SER A 183 -34.02 -19.49 -22.85
N TRP A 184 -32.89 -20.16 -23.09
CA TRP A 184 -31.57 -19.56 -22.96
C TRP A 184 -31.33 -18.44 -23.98
N ASP A 185 -31.56 -18.73 -25.26
CA ASP A 185 -31.32 -17.78 -26.36
C ASP A 185 -32.18 -16.53 -26.18
N TYR A 186 -33.44 -16.71 -25.83
CA TYR A 186 -34.36 -15.60 -25.56
C TYR A 186 -33.89 -14.79 -24.34
N SER A 187 -33.60 -15.43 -23.19
CA SER A 187 -33.10 -14.74 -21.99
C SER A 187 -31.78 -13.99 -22.24
N ASN A 188 -30.86 -14.59 -22.99
CA ASN A 188 -29.59 -14.00 -23.36
C ASN A 188 -29.79 -12.76 -24.25
N SER A 189 -30.68 -12.86 -25.23
CA SER A 189 -31.04 -11.73 -26.10
C SER A 189 -31.66 -10.56 -25.32
N LEU A 190 -32.54 -10.86 -24.36
CA LEU A 190 -33.23 -9.89 -23.53
C LEU A 190 -32.28 -9.15 -22.59
N VAL A 191 -31.35 -9.87 -21.94
CA VAL A 191 -30.44 -9.29 -20.94
C VAL A 191 -29.24 -8.59 -21.57
N LEU A 192 -28.65 -9.16 -22.63
CA LEU A 192 -27.40 -8.67 -23.21
C LEU A 192 -27.56 -7.73 -24.40
N ASN A 193 -28.80 -7.37 -24.75
CA ASN A 193 -29.21 -6.36 -25.72
C ASN A 193 -28.13 -6.01 -26.74
N SER A 194 -28.13 -6.75 -27.86
CA SER A 194 -27.12 -6.79 -28.92
C SER A 194 -26.10 -5.63 -28.94
N LYS A 195 -24.84 -5.88 -28.51
CA LYS A 195 -23.60 -5.41 -29.18
C LYS A 195 -22.28 -5.67 -28.44
N LYS A 196 -22.23 -5.95 -27.13
CA LYS A 196 -20.91 -5.91 -26.43
C LYS A 196 -20.08 -7.19 -26.39
N ASN A 197 -20.65 -8.40 -26.56
CA ASN A 197 -19.87 -9.65 -26.46
C ASN A 197 -20.48 -10.78 -27.33
N LYS A 198 -20.59 -10.61 -28.65
CA LYS A 198 -21.17 -11.64 -29.54
C LYS A 198 -20.38 -12.97 -29.58
N ASN A 199 -19.17 -13.03 -29.03
CA ASN A 199 -18.29 -14.21 -29.09
C ASN A 199 -18.00 -14.84 -27.71
N GLN A 200 -18.82 -14.58 -26.68
CA GLN A 200 -18.67 -15.25 -25.40
C GLN A 200 -19.67 -16.41 -25.29
N PHE A 201 -19.13 -17.60 -25.02
CA PHE A 201 -19.89 -18.79 -24.76
C PHE A 201 -19.79 -19.17 -23.27
N TYR A 202 -20.86 -19.77 -22.76
CA TYR A 202 -21.08 -20.02 -21.36
C TYR A 202 -21.22 -21.51 -21.07
N GLU A 203 -20.71 -21.94 -19.91
CA GLU A 203 -21.08 -23.21 -19.31
C GLU A 203 -22.25 -22.93 -18.35
N VAL A 204 -23.42 -23.49 -18.68
CA VAL A 204 -24.69 -23.26 -17.97
C VAL A 204 -25.07 -24.54 -17.26
N VAL A 205 -25.12 -24.52 -15.94
CA VAL A 205 -25.51 -25.68 -15.13
C VAL A 205 -26.96 -25.49 -14.69
N ILE A 206 -27.82 -26.44 -15.06
CA ILE A 206 -29.23 -26.51 -14.66
C ILE A 206 -29.35 -27.69 -13.69
N GLN A 207 -29.59 -27.37 -12.42
CA GLN A 207 -29.76 -28.35 -11.37
C GLN A 207 -31.23 -28.46 -10.99
N PHE A 208 -31.76 -29.67 -11.04
CA PHE A 208 -33.07 -30.03 -10.50
C PHE A 208 -32.87 -30.62 -9.11
N ASP A 209 -33.69 -30.21 -8.14
CA ASP A 209 -33.52 -30.62 -6.75
C ASP A 209 -33.83 -32.11 -6.53
N LYS A 210 -34.89 -32.61 -7.17
CA LYS A 210 -35.37 -34.00 -6.96
C LYS A 210 -35.07 -34.91 -8.14
N LYS A 211 -35.48 -34.52 -9.35
CA LYS A 211 -35.43 -35.26 -10.61
C LYS A 211 -35.60 -36.77 -10.45
N TYR A 212 -36.80 -37.19 -10.04
CA TYR A 212 -37.15 -38.59 -9.79
C TYR A 212 -37.25 -39.50 -11.04
N GLY A 213 -36.99 -38.97 -12.24
CA GLY A 213 -37.08 -39.74 -13.49
C GLY A 213 -36.71 -38.94 -14.73
N ILE A 214 -37.08 -39.46 -15.91
CA ILE A 214 -36.92 -38.76 -17.19
C ILE A 214 -38.02 -37.71 -17.31
N TYR A 215 -37.62 -36.44 -17.49
CA TYR A 215 -38.55 -35.35 -17.75
C TYR A 215 -38.70 -35.13 -19.24
N GLU A 216 -39.94 -34.91 -19.67
CA GLU A 216 -40.31 -34.68 -21.07
C GLU A 216 -41.21 -33.46 -21.21
N GLY A 217 -41.24 -32.90 -22.42
CA GLY A 217 -42.11 -31.78 -22.77
C GLY A 217 -41.46 -30.41 -22.57
N ASP A 218 -42.27 -29.37 -22.78
CA ASP A 218 -41.83 -27.98 -22.90
C ASP A 218 -42.48 -27.03 -21.86
N SER A 219 -43.38 -27.55 -21.03
CA SER A 219 -44.17 -26.79 -20.04
C SER A 219 -43.39 -26.13 -18.89
N LEU A 220 -42.05 -26.22 -18.90
CA LEU A 220 -41.14 -25.59 -17.93
C LEU A 220 -40.41 -24.36 -18.50
N GLY A 221 -40.76 -23.93 -19.72
CA GLY A 221 -40.15 -22.81 -20.42
C GLY A 221 -40.16 -21.51 -19.62
N ILE A 222 -41.27 -21.18 -18.95
CA ILE A 222 -41.36 -19.95 -18.12
C ILE A 222 -40.33 -19.99 -16.99
N ALA A 223 -40.27 -21.10 -16.25
CA ALA A 223 -39.35 -21.31 -15.14
C ALA A 223 -37.88 -21.16 -15.61
N LEU A 224 -37.49 -21.85 -16.69
CA LEU A 224 -36.14 -21.74 -17.24
C LEU A 224 -35.80 -20.31 -17.65
N THR A 225 -36.70 -19.65 -18.38
CA THR A 225 -36.44 -18.32 -18.93
C THR A 225 -36.18 -17.33 -17.80
N ILE A 226 -37.03 -17.32 -16.76
CA ILE A 226 -36.84 -16.48 -15.58
C ILE A 226 -35.52 -16.82 -14.89
N GLY A 227 -35.19 -18.11 -14.72
CA GLY A 227 -33.95 -18.52 -14.06
C GLY A 227 -32.71 -18.08 -14.81
N PHE A 228 -32.71 -18.21 -16.13
CA PHE A 228 -31.62 -17.69 -16.96
C PHE A 228 -31.51 -16.17 -16.83
N ILE A 229 -32.60 -15.42 -16.84
CA ILE A 229 -32.56 -13.96 -16.65
C ILE A 229 -31.96 -13.61 -15.29
N GLN A 230 -32.45 -14.23 -14.21
CA GLN A 230 -31.94 -13.99 -12.85
C GLN A 230 -30.43 -14.25 -12.74
N GLU A 231 -29.95 -15.31 -13.37
CA GLU A 231 -28.54 -15.67 -13.30
C GLU A 231 -27.67 -14.82 -14.24
N LEU A 232 -28.15 -14.47 -15.43
CA LEU A 232 -27.44 -13.59 -16.37
C LEU A 232 -27.23 -12.18 -15.78
N VAL A 233 -28.26 -11.58 -15.16
CA VAL A 233 -28.12 -10.25 -14.54
C VAL A 233 -27.12 -10.27 -13.37
N LYS A 234 -27.07 -11.38 -12.61
CA LYS A 234 -26.08 -11.60 -11.55
C LYS A 234 -24.68 -11.78 -12.10
N PHE A 235 -24.52 -12.67 -13.10
CA PHE A 235 -23.25 -13.02 -13.72
C PHE A 235 -22.56 -11.80 -14.34
N HIS A 236 -23.32 -10.98 -15.08
CA HIS A 236 -22.83 -9.75 -15.69
C HIS A 236 -22.74 -8.56 -14.72
N ASN A 237 -23.12 -8.76 -13.46
CA ASN A 237 -23.13 -7.73 -12.41
C ASN A 237 -23.88 -6.46 -12.88
N LEU A 238 -25.07 -6.64 -13.46
CA LEU A 238 -25.91 -5.55 -13.93
C LEU A 238 -26.50 -4.77 -12.76
N ARG A 239 -26.80 -3.48 -12.98
CA ARG A 239 -27.29 -2.58 -11.92
C ARG A 239 -28.66 -2.99 -11.39
N GLU A 240 -29.47 -3.62 -12.22
CA GLU A 240 -30.83 -4.06 -11.91
C GLU A 240 -30.84 -5.58 -11.77
N LEU A 241 -31.22 -6.07 -10.59
CA LEU A 241 -31.39 -7.49 -10.30
C LEU A 241 -32.87 -7.83 -10.38
N VAL A 242 -33.17 -8.91 -11.09
CA VAL A 242 -34.51 -9.47 -11.25
C VAL A 242 -34.63 -10.65 -10.29
N ASN A 243 -35.69 -10.70 -9.48
CA ASN A 243 -36.02 -11.85 -8.63
C ASN A 243 -37.53 -12.13 -8.69
N VAL A 244 -37.93 -13.38 -8.51
CA VAL A 244 -39.34 -13.77 -8.35
C VAL A 244 -39.81 -13.39 -6.94
N LYS A 245 -41.05 -12.92 -6.81
CA LYS A 245 -41.62 -12.44 -5.54
C LYS A 245 -42.56 -13.48 -4.92
N GLY A 246 -42.21 -13.99 -3.75
CA GLY A 246 -43.06 -14.95 -3.03
C GLY A 246 -42.96 -16.38 -3.57
N ASN A 247 -43.83 -17.27 -3.07
CA ASN A 247 -43.87 -18.67 -3.46
C ASN A 247 -44.66 -18.82 -4.77
N ILE A 248 -44.01 -18.52 -5.89
CA ILE A 248 -44.60 -18.58 -7.23
C ILE A 248 -44.26 -19.90 -7.89
N VAL A 249 -45.28 -20.54 -8.46
CA VAL A 249 -45.13 -21.70 -9.33
C VAL A 249 -45.54 -21.31 -10.74
N SER A 250 -44.85 -21.82 -11.76
CA SER A 250 -45.17 -21.49 -13.15
C SER A 250 -45.23 -22.71 -14.07
N THR A 251 -46.06 -22.65 -15.10
CA THR A 251 -46.04 -23.61 -16.21
C THR A 251 -46.38 -22.94 -17.54
N GLY A 252 -45.82 -23.46 -18.63
CA GLY A 252 -45.99 -22.95 -19.98
C GLY A 252 -44.70 -23.14 -20.78
N SER A 253 -44.83 -23.41 -22.07
CA SER A 253 -43.69 -23.35 -22.98
C SER A 253 -43.38 -21.90 -23.35
N VAL A 254 -42.15 -21.65 -23.79
CA VAL A 254 -41.72 -20.33 -24.26
C VAL A 254 -41.18 -20.49 -25.66
N SER A 255 -41.68 -19.66 -26.58
CA SER A 255 -41.21 -19.61 -27.96
C SER A 255 -39.97 -18.72 -28.12
N GLY A 256 -39.32 -18.78 -29.30
CA GLY A 256 -38.16 -17.93 -29.60
C GLY A 256 -38.46 -16.42 -29.61
N THR A 257 -39.73 -16.02 -29.70
CA THR A 257 -40.17 -14.62 -29.62
C THR A 257 -40.59 -14.22 -28.21
N GLY A 258 -40.53 -15.14 -27.22
CA GLY A 258 -40.93 -14.87 -25.84
C GLY A 258 -42.42 -15.13 -25.54
N GLU A 259 -43.22 -15.55 -26.52
CA GLU A 259 -44.63 -15.91 -26.30
C GLU A 259 -44.77 -17.17 -25.45
N VAL A 260 -45.75 -17.17 -24.55
CA VAL A 260 -46.06 -18.31 -23.67
C VAL A 260 -47.09 -19.23 -24.32
N GLY A 261 -46.72 -20.50 -24.51
CA GLY A 261 -47.54 -21.54 -25.12
C GLY A 261 -48.43 -22.29 -24.13
N SER A 262 -49.64 -22.66 -24.59
CA SER A 262 -50.62 -23.46 -23.82
C SER A 262 -50.15 -24.90 -23.59
N VAL A 263 -50.57 -25.49 -22.46
CA VAL A 263 -50.25 -26.87 -22.05
C VAL A 263 -51.45 -27.83 -22.17
N SER A 264 -52.60 -27.36 -22.64
CA SER A 264 -53.92 -28.03 -22.73
C SER A 264 -54.74 -28.10 -21.43
N LYS A 265 -56.06 -28.20 -21.58
CA LYS A 265 -57.05 -28.26 -20.48
C LYS A 265 -56.77 -29.41 -19.49
N SER A 266 -56.60 -30.64 -19.98
CA SER A 266 -56.44 -31.80 -19.10
C SER A 266 -55.16 -31.74 -18.28
N VAL A 267 -54.08 -31.18 -18.85
CA VAL A 267 -52.80 -31.03 -18.17
C VAL A 267 -52.83 -29.89 -17.16
N ILE A 268 -53.44 -28.75 -17.49
CA ILE A 268 -53.48 -27.60 -16.58
C ILE A 268 -54.33 -27.89 -15.34
N GLU A 269 -55.44 -28.62 -15.48
CA GLU A 269 -56.28 -29.03 -14.35
C GLU A 269 -55.52 -29.95 -13.40
N LYS A 270 -54.72 -30.89 -13.92
CA LYS A 270 -53.87 -31.77 -13.11
C LYS A 270 -52.73 -31.01 -12.43
N LYS A 271 -52.04 -30.14 -13.17
CA LYS A 271 -50.97 -29.30 -12.60
C LYS A 271 -51.51 -28.35 -11.54
N LEU A 272 -52.71 -27.81 -11.72
CA LEU A 272 -53.37 -26.98 -10.72
C LEU A 272 -53.55 -27.73 -9.41
N LYS A 273 -54.01 -28.99 -9.42
CA LYS A 273 -54.14 -29.80 -8.20
C LYS A 273 -52.80 -29.91 -7.46
N VAL A 274 -51.71 -30.16 -8.19
CA VAL A 274 -50.35 -30.18 -7.62
C VAL A 274 -49.99 -28.83 -6.99
N VAL A 275 -50.28 -27.71 -7.65
CA VAL A 275 -49.98 -26.38 -7.06
C VAL A 275 -50.90 -26.04 -5.89
N PHE A 276 -52.15 -26.48 -5.92
CA PHE A 276 -53.15 -26.20 -4.90
C PHE A 276 -52.75 -26.77 -3.54
N PHE A 277 -52.34 -28.04 -3.52
CA PHE A 277 -51.86 -28.75 -2.32
C PHE A 277 -50.38 -28.47 -2.02
N SER A 278 -49.96 -27.21 -2.15
CA SER A 278 -48.60 -26.78 -1.89
C SER A 278 -48.56 -25.43 -1.16
N GLU A 279 -47.36 -24.96 -0.84
CA GLU A 279 -47.12 -23.65 -0.24
C GLU A 279 -47.23 -22.48 -1.23
N ALA A 280 -47.49 -22.75 -2.51
CA ALA A 280 -47.59 -21.74 -3.56
C ALA A 280 -48.71 -20.73 -3.28
N GLU A 281 -48.47 -19.47 -3.55
CA GLU A 281 -49.48 -18.41 -3.39
C GLU A 281 -49.98 -17.91 -4.74
N ILE A 282 -49.14 -18.06 -5.77
CA ILE A 282 -49.43 -17.65 -7.13
C ILE A 282 -49.07 -18.79 -8.09
N PHE A 283 -50.00 -19.15 -8.96
CA PHE A 283 -49.76 -20.05 -10.07
C PHE A 283 -49.81 -19.29 -11.40
N ILE A 284 -48.66 -19.19 -12.06
CA ILE A 284 -48.53 -18.57 -13.38
C ILE A 284 -48.83 -19.63 -14.44
N VAL A 285 -49.78 -19.31 -15.31
CA VAL A 285 -50.24 -20.18 -16.39
C VAL A 285 -50.25 -19.42 -17.72
N PRO A 286 -50.25 -20.10 -18.87
CA PRO A 286 -50.47 -19.46 -20.15
C PRO A 286 -51.82 -18.74 -20.16
N GLU A 287 -51.90 -17.52 -20.70
CA GLU A 287 -53.16 -16.76 -20.75
C GLU A 287 -54.31 -17.56 -21.37
N LYS A 288 -54.00 -18.37 -22.40
CA LYS A 288 -54.96 -19.25 -23.07
C LYS A 288 -55.53 -20.36 -22.17
N ASP A 289 -54.83 -20.74 -21.11
CA ASP A 289 -55.24 -21.80 -20.19
C ASP A 289 -55.86 -21.27 -18.89
N LYS A 290 -55.82 -19.94 -18.68
CA LYS A 290 -56.26 -19.29 -17.46
C LYS A 290 -57.71 -19.64 -17.10
N GLN A 291 -58.62 -19.62 -18.07
CA GLN A 291 -60.03 -19.96 -17.84
C GLN A 291 -60.22 -21.37 -17.28
N PHE A 292 -59.43 -22.35 -17.77
CA PHE A 292 -59.49 -23.73 -17.28
C PHE A 292 -58.90 -23.85 -15.87
N ALA A 293 -57.80 -23.15 -15.60
CA ALA A 293 -57.22 -23.11 -14.26
C ALA A 293 -58.15 -22.42 -13.23
N ASP A 294 -58.80 -21.31 -13.60
CA ASP A 294 -59.77 -20.62 -12.75
C ASP A 294 -60.99 -21.51 -12.45
N ALA A 295 -61.51 -22.22 -13.46
CA ALA A 295 -62.61 -23.17 -13.26
C ALA A 295 -62.22 -24.33 -12.32
N GLY A 296 -61.01 -24.89 -12.50
CA GLY A 296 -60.48 -25.92 -11.61
C GLY A 296 -60.28 -25.42 -10.17
N LEU A 297 -59.81 -24.17 -10.02
CA LEU A 297 -59.56 -23.57 -8.71
C LEU A 297 -60.87 -23.32 -7.98
N ASN A 298 -61.89 -22.82 -8.68
CA ASN A 298 -63.23 -22.66 -8.13
C ASN A 298 -63.84 -23.99 -7.66
N ASN A 299 -63.53 -25.10 -8.33
CA ASN A 299 -63.98 -26.41 -7.88
C ASN A 299 -63.27 -26.85 -6.60
N LEU A 300 -61.95 -26.70 -6.52
CA LEU A 300 -61.15 -27.03 -5.33
C LEU A 300 -61.49 -26.12 -4.13
N ASN A 301 -61.79 -24.85 -4.36
CA ASN A 301 -62.20 -23.92 -3.31
C ASN A 301 -63.59 -24.23 -2.71
N LYS A 302 -64.43 -25.05 -3.37
CA LYS A 302 -65.66 -25.55 -2.73
C LYS A 302 -65.34 -26.48 -1.56
N GLU A 303 -64.26 -27.25 -1.69
CA GLU A 303 -63.79 -28.19 -0.66
C GLU A 303 -62.88 -27.49 0.37
N TYR A 304 -62.05 -26.54 -0.08
CA TYR A 304 -61.11 -25.79 0.76
C TYR A 304 -61.29 -24.27 0.59
N PRO A 305 -62.36 -23.66 1.15
CA PRO A 305 -62.74 -22.26 0.87
C PRO A 305 -61.75 -21.21 1.37
N ASN A 306 -60.92 -21.56 2.37
CA ASN A 306 -59.95 -20.63 2.95
C ASN A 306 -58.62 -20.61 2.19
N ARG A 307 -58.42 -21.48 1.20
CA ARG A 307 -57.16 -21.59 0.46
C ARG A 307 -56.96 -20.37 -0.44
N LYS A 308 -55.93 -19.57 -0.14
CA LYS A 308 -55.55 -18.37 -0.90
C LYS A 308 -54.53 -18.69 -1.99
N LEU A 309 -54.98 -19.23 -3.13
CA LEU A 309 -54.16 -19.40 -4.34
C LEU A 309 -54.67 -18.44 -5.42
N THR A 310 -53.77 -17.69 -6.06
CA THR A 310 -54.11 -16.78 -7.16
C THR A 310 -53.60 -17.34 -8.49
N ILE A 311 -54.48 -17.44 -9.49
CA ILE A 311 -54.08 -17.78 -10.86
C ILE A 311 -53.76 -16.51 -11.63
N VAL A 312 -52.62 -16.51 -12.32
CA VAL A 312 -52.20 -15.39 -13.15
C VAL A 312 -51.87 -15.88 -14.54
N GLY A 313 -52.69 -15.48 -15.51
CA GLY A 313 -52.44 -15.71 -16.93
C GLY A 313 -51.39 -14.74 -17.46
N VAL A 314 -50.48 -15.28 -18.28
CA VAL A 314 -49.38 -14.54 -18.91
C VAL A 314 -49.32 -14.89 -20.40
N SER A 315 -49.20 -13.88 -21.26
CA SER A 315 -49.13 -14.06 -22.71
C SER A 315 -47.69 -14.13 -23.24
N SER A 316 -46.75 -13.45 -22.59
CA SER A 316 -45.33 -13.44 -22.97
C SER A 316 -44.41 -13.24 -21.75
N ILE A 317 -43.12 -13.49 -21.93
CA ILE A 317 -42.13 -13.28 -20.86
C ILE A 317 -41.96 -11.79 -20.53
N GLU A 318 -42.10 -10.89 -21.49
CA GLU A 318 -42.13 -9.43 -21.24
C GLU A 318 -43.32 -9.03 -20.36
N ASP A 319 -44.51 -9.58 -20.64
CA ASP A 319 -45.70 -9.36 -19.80
C ASP A 319 -45.40 -9.78 -18.36
N LEU A 320 -44.81 -10.97 -18.15
CA LEU A 320 -44.41 -11.45 -16.83
C LEU A 320 -43.43 -10.51 -16.10
N ILE A 321 -42.37 -10.05 -16.79
CA ILE A 321 -41.33 -9.20 -16.20
C ILE A 321 -41.86 -7.78 -15.90
N SER A 322 -42.83 -7.31 -16.67
CA SER A 322 -43.48 -6.00 -16.47
C SER A 322 -44.35 -5.97 -15.20
N ARG A 323 -44.85 -7.13 -14.77
CA ARG A 323 -45.73 -7.28 -13.60
C ARG A 323 -44.96 -7.26 -12.29
N ARG A 324 -44.91 -6.09 -11.64
CA ARG A 324 -44.21 -5.84 -10.35
C ARG A 324 -44.73 -6.65 -9.16
N ASN A 325 -45.93 -7.23 -9.26
CA ASN A 325 -46.48 -8.15 -8.27
C ASN A 325 -45.91 -9.57 -8.40
N LEU A 326 -45.36 -9.96 -9.55
CA LEU A 326 -44.74 -11.27 -9.80
C LEU A 326 -43.21 -11.21 -9.72
N VAL A 327 -42.63 -10.10 -10.18
CA VAL A 327 -41.18 -9.92 -10.28
C VAL A 327 -40.73 -8.66 -9.55
N GLU A 328 -39.72 -8.82 -8.71
CA GLU A 328 -39.06 -7.75 -7.99
C GLU A 328 -37.79 -7.32 -8.75
N ILE A 329 -37.74 -6.06 -9.19
CA ILE A 329 -36.53 -5.45 -9.77
C ILE A 329 -35.88 -4.53 -8.73
N LYS A 330 -34.71 -4.91 -8.24
CA LYS A 330 -33.93 -4.11 -7.26
C LYS A 330 -32.68 -3.52 -7.89
N LYS A 331 -32.42 -2.24 -7.62
CA LYS A 331 -31.14 -1.61 -7.94
C LYS A 331 -30.08 -2.00 -6.91
N GLN A 332 -28.92 -2.44 -7.38
CA GLN A 332 -27.77 -2.68 -6.51
C GLN A 332 -27.26 -1.37 -5.89
N ASN A 333 -26.73 -1.44 -4.66
CA ASN A 333 -26.03 -0.32 -4.03
C ASN A 333 -24.82 0.09 -4.90
N PHE A 334 -24.70 1.40 -5.17
CA PHE A 334 -23.68 1.94 -6.06
C PHE A 334 -22.25 1.56 -5.64
N VAL A 335 -21.94 1.61 -4.34
CA VAL A 335 -20.61 1.26 -3.80
C VAL A 335 -20.30 -0.21 -4.03
N LYS A 336 -21.25 -1.11 -3.71
CA LYS A 336 -21.09 -2.56 -3.90
C LYS A 336 -20.93 -2.93 -5.38
N TRP A 337 -21.68 -2.26 -6.27
CA TRP A 337 -21.60 -2.46 -7.71
C TRP A 337 -20.25 -1.99 -8.28
N SER A 338 -19.84 -0.76 -7.94
CA SER A 338 -18.58 -0.16 -8.40
C SER A 338 -17.37 -0.95 -7.91
N ALA A 339 -17.34 -1.35 -6.64
CA ALA A 339 -16.25 -2.17 -6.10
C ALA A 339 -16.05 -3.47 -6.89
N LYS A 340 -17.12 -4.25 -7.11
CA LYS A 340 -17.05 -5.50 -7.90
C LYS A 340 -16.57 -5.26 -9.34
N LYS A 341 -16.91 -4.12 -9.93
CA LYS A 341 -16.48 -3.75 -11.29
C LYS A 341 -15.01 -3.32 -11.33
N THR A 342 -14.55 -2.57 -10.34
CA THR A 342 -13.17 -2.10 -10.23
C THR A 342 -12.19 -3.23 -9.90
N PHE A 343 -12.56 -4.18 -9.03
CA PHE A 343 -11.73 -5.36 -8.74
C PHE A 343 -11.50 -6.26 -9.96
N LYS A 344 -12.40 -6.24 -10.95
CA LYS A 344 -12.20 -6.96 -12.22
C LYS A 344 -11.19 -6.26 -13.15
N ASN A 345 -10.90 -4.98 -12.96
CA ASN A 345 -9.95 -4.23 -13.79
C ASN A 345 -8.70 -3.82 -12.99
N LYS A 346 -7.78 -4.78 -12.80
CA LYS A 346 -6.52 -4.58 -12.05
C LYS A 346 -5.70 -3.40 -12.57
N THR A 347 -5.72 -3.13 -13.88
CA THR A 347 -4.95 -2.04 -14.49
C THR A 347 -5.39 -0.66 -14.00
N ALA A 348 -6.70 -0.42 -13.89
CA ALA A 348 -7.24 0.85 -13.43
C ALA A 348 -6.87 1.15 -11.97
N VAL A 349 -6.83 0.12 -11.11
CA VAL A 349 -6.42 0.26 -9.71
C VAL A 349 -4.95 0.64 -9.60
N ILE A 350 -4.09 -0.01 -10.39
CA ILE A 350 -2.65 0.30 -10.42
C ILE A 350 -2.42 1.73 -10.92
N SER A 351 -3.10 2.15 -11.99
CA SER A 351 -2.99 3.53 -12.50
C SER A 351 -3.40 4.58 -11.47
N LEU A 352 -4.48 4.32 -10.70
CA LEU A 352 -4.93 5.24 -9.65
C LEU A 352 -3.88 5.36 -8.52
N LEU A 353 -3.28 4.24 -8.11
CA LEU A 353 -2.23 4.23 -7.08
C LEU A 353 -0.98 4.98 -7.53
N VAL A 354 -0.54 4.77 -8.77
CA VAL A 354 0.60 5.52 -9.35
C VAL A 354 0.29 7.02 -9.38
N LEU A 355 -0.91 7.41 -9.79
CA LEU A 355 -1.32 8.82 -9.81
C LEU A 355 -1.33 9.44 -8.41
N ALA A 356 -1.78 8.68 -7.40
CA ALA A 356 -1.78 9.12 -6.00
C ALA A 356 -0.36 9.30 -5.45
N ILE A 357 0.56 8.38 -5.76
CA ILE A 357 1.98 8.48 -5.35
C ILE A 357 2.62 9.72 -5.99
N ILE A 358 2.46 9.90 -7.30
CA ILE A 358 3.00 11.06 -8.02
C ILE A 358 2.45 12.36 -7.42
N SER A 359 1.14 12.42 -7.18
CA SER A 359 0.51 13.60 -6.57
C SER A 359 1.07 13.88 -5.18
N SER A 360 1.23 12.85 -4.34
CA SER A 360 1.75 13.00 -2.98
C SER A 360 3.19 13.54 -2.95
N TYR A 361 4.05 13.11 -3.89
CA TYR A 361 5.41 13.62 -4.01
C TYR A 361 5.44 15.13 -4.31
N PHE A 362 4.60 15.60 -5.24
CA PHE A 362 4.52 17.03 -5.55
C PHE A 362 4.01 17.85 -4.36
N PHE A 363 3.00 17.36 -3.63
CA PHE A 363 2.51 18.03 -2.42
C PHE A 363 3.57 18.12 -1.32
N ILE A 364 4.33 17.05 -1.07
CA ILE A 364 5.39 17.05 -0.05
C ILE A 364 6.49 18.06 -0.42
N LYS A 365 6.89 18.10 -1.69
CA LYS A 365 7.91 19.05 -2.18
C LYS A 365 7.50 20.51 -1.96
N ASP A 366 6.22 20.83 -2.11
CA ASP A 366 5.72 22.20 -1.97
C ASP A 366 5.53 22.62 -0.50
N ILE A 367 5.23 21.68 0.39
CA ILE A 367 5.02 21.95 1.82
C ILE A 367 6.34 22.08 2.58
N ASP A 368 7.40 21.38 2.16
CA ASP A 368 8.70 21.41 2.83
C ASP A 368 9.37 22.80 2.68
N ASN A 369 9.40 23.57 3.77
CA ASN A 369 9.99 24.90 3.85
C ASN A 369 11.24 24.95 4.75
N ILE A 370 11.91 23.81 4.94
CA ILE A 370 13.11 23.71 5.77
C ILE A 370 14.35 23.88 4.88
N PRO A 371 15.14 24.97 5.03
CA PRO A 371 16.38 25.12 4.30
C PRO A 371 17.42 24.12 4.80
N VAL A 372 18.05 23.39 3.88
CA VAL A 372 19.13 22.43 4.16
C VAL A 372 20.40 22.72 3.35
N ASP A 373 20.31 23.57 2.34
CA ASP A 373 21.41 23.93 1.46
C ASP A 373 21.38 25.43 1.13
N LEU A 374 22.56 26.00 0.89
CA LEU A 374 22.75 27.36 0.42
C LEU A 374 23.51 27.33 -0.91
N GLU A 375 22.77 27.55 -2.01
CA GLU A 375 23.39 27.67 -3.33
C GLU A 375 23.74 29.14 -3.60
N PHE A 376 24.99 29.42 -3.94
CA PHE A 376 25.43 30.77 -4.29
C PHE A 376 25.47 30.96 -5.80
N LYS A 377 24.68 31.90 -6.33
CA LYS A 377 24.62 32.27 -7.75
C LYS A 377 24.43 33.77 -7.90
N ASN A 378 25.11 34.41 -8.86
CA ASN A 378 24.93 35.81 -9.21
C ASN A 378 24.98 36.77 -8.00
N SER A 379 25.96 36.56 -7.11
CA SER A 379 26.10 37.34 -5.87
C SER A 379 24.90 37.27 -4.91
N ARG A 380 24.11 36.18 -4.96
CA ARG A 380 23.01 35.88 -4.03
C ARG A 380 23.20 34.48 -3.43
N ALA A 381 22.76 34.33 -2.19
CA ALA A 381 22.66 33.03 -1.53
C ALA A 381 21.20 32.57 -1.58
N TYR A 382 20.93 31.43 -2.20
CA TYR A 382 19.62 30.83 -2.34
C TYR A 382 19.49 29.69 -1.33
N ALA A 383 18.58 29.85 -0.36
CA ALA A 383 18.27 28.79 0.58
C ALA A 383 17.33 27.78 -0.06
N LYS A 384 17.73 26.50 -0.05
CA LYS A 384 16.99 25.41 -0.68
C LYS A 384 16.62 24.34 0.32
N ASN A 385 15.44 23.74 0.12
CA ASN A 385 15.09 22.50 0.80
C ASN A 385 15.79 21.28 0.17
N LYS A 386 15.63 20.10 0.79
CA LYS A 386 16.24 18.84 0.32
C LYS A 386 15.80 18.40 -1.09
N TYR A 387 14.73 18.99 -1.61
CA TYR A 387 14.20 18.77 -2.95
C TYR A 387 14.65 19.82 -3.97
N GLY A 388 15.53 20.76 -3.57
CA GLY A 388 16.07 21.81 -4.40
C GLY A 388 15.12 22.98 -4.67
N LYS A 389 13.96 23.05 -3.98
CA LYS A 389 13.05 24.21 -4.03
C LYS A 389 13.74 25.37 -3.33
N VAL A 390 13.82 26.51 -4.03
CA VAL A 390 14.28 27.77 -3.44
C VAL A 390 13.18 28.29 -2.50
N LEU A 391 13.54 28.55 -1.25
CA LEU A 391 12.63 29.03 -0.22
C LEU A 391 12.67 30.56 -0.13
N TRP A 392 13.89 31.11 -0.14
CA TRP A 392 14.18 32.54 -0.08
C TRP A 392 15.62 32.76 -0.51
N ASP A 393 16.01 34.02 -0.64
CA ASP A 393 17.35 34.39 -1.05
C ASP A 393 17.81 35.73 -0.46
N ILE A 394 19.12 35.88 -0.27
CA ILE A 394 19.73 37.04 0.38
C ILE A 394 20.97 37.51 -0.38
N PHE A 395 21.34 38.77 -0.20
CA PHE A 395 22.59 39.33 -0.72
C PHE A 395 23.71 39.20 0.34
N PRO A 396 24.69 38.30 0.17
CA PRO A 396 25.85 38.20 1.05
C PRO A 396 26.76 39.44 0.91
N ALA A 397 27.65 39.63 1.89
CA ALA A 397 28.71 40.62 1.78
C ALA A 397 29.56 40.39 0.52
N ASN A 398 29.80 41.46 -0.25
CA ASN A 398 30.79 41.55 -1.34
C ASN A 398 30.30 41.07 -2.73
N ASN A 399 30.11 42.04 -3.64
CA ASN A 399 29.58 41.84 -4.99
C ASN A 399 30.57 41.18 -5.97
N ASN A 400 31.82 40.91 -5.55
CA ASN A 400 32.88 40.39 -6.41
C ASN A 400 33.09 38.86 -6.32
N ILE A 401 32.18 38.15 -5.67
CA ILE A 401 32.34 36.70 -5.45
C ILE A 401 32.31 35.90 -6.77
N GLU A 402 31.75 36.43 -7.86
CA GLU A 402 31.80 35.78 -9.18
C GLU A 402 33.22 35.68 -9.79
N THR A 403 34.18 36.49 -9.36
CA THR A 403 35.49 36.60 -10.05
C THR A 403 36.60 35.70 -9.48
N MET A 404 36.38 35.01 -8.37
CA MET A 404 37.35 34.05 -7.82
C MET A 404 36.80 32.63 -7.91
N PHE A 405 37.17 31.95 -9.00
CA PHE A 405 36.86 30.55 -9.30
C PHE A 405 37.21 29.60 -8.14
N ASN A 406 36.29 29.36 -7.19
CA ASN A 406 36.11 28.09 -6.49
C ASN A 406 34.92 28.13 -5.51
N SER A 407 34.09 27.08 -5.56
CA SER A 407 32.92 26.84 -4.69
C SER A 407 33.22 26.87 -3.18
N ASN A 408 34.49 26.78 -2.78
CA ASN A 408 34.90 26.77 -1.37
C ASN A 408 35.02 28.17 -0.74
N TYR A 409 35.03 29.27 -1.50
CA TYR A 409 35.11 30.62 -0.92
C TYR A 409 33.80 31.07 -0.26
N HIS A 410 32.65 30.61 -0.75
CA HIS A 410 31.33 30.93 -0.20
C HIS A 410 31.11 30.38 1.21
N LYS A 411 31.71 29.21 1.50
CA LYS A 411 31.72 28.57 2.83
C LYS A 411 32.42 29.42 3.90
N LYS A 412 33.21 30.43 3.51
CA LYS A 412 33.84 31.37 4.48
C LYS A 412 32.83 32.34 5.07
N TYR A 413 31.78 32.69 4.33
CA TYR A 413 30.87 33.77 4.71
C TYR A 413 29.55 33.29 5.28
N PHE A 414 29.16 32.04 5.01
CA PHE A 414 27.92 31.46 5.49
C PHE A 414 28.13 30.03 5.98
N LYS A 415 27.42 29.69 7.05
CA LYS A 415 27.28 28.32 7.55
C LYS A 415 25.81 28.05 7.82
N ILE A 416 25.36 26.89 7.35
CA ILE A 416 24.06 26.31 7.70
C ILE A 416 24.33 25.05 8.51
N ASP A 417 23.66 24.95 9.65
CA ASP A 417 23.58 23.74 10.45
C ASP A 417 22.10 23.41 10.61
N THR A 418 21.70 22.23 10.11
CA THR A 418 20.30 21.78 10.12
C THR A 418 19.92 21.05 11.42
N GLY A 419 20.89 20.78 12.30
CA GLY A 419 20.75 19.89 13.44
C GLY A 419 20.41 18.45 13.06
N ASP A 420 20.36 17.57 14.07
CA ASP A 420 20.02 16.15 13.89
C ASP A 420 18.51 15.93 13.65
N ASN A 421 17.68 16.88 14.08
CA ASN A 421 16.24 16.88 13.84
C ASN A 421 15.93 18.01 12.86
N LEU A 422 15.31 17.69 11.73
CA LEU A 422 14.80 18.66 10.73
C LEU A 422 13.58 19.41 11.29
N ASN A 423 13.73 20.09 12.43
CA ASN A 423 12.75 21.00 12.99
C ASN A 423 13.18 22.44 12.67
N GLU A 424 12.22 23.32 12.42
CA GLU A 424 12.50 24.71 12.04
C GLU A 424 13.34 25.47 13.10
N ASN A 425 13.21 25.10 14.38
CA ASN A 425 13.93 25.73 15.49
C ASN A 425 15.38 25.25 15.66
N SER A 426 15.82 24.20 14.96
CA SER A 426 17.19 23.67 15.04
C SER A 426 18.08 24.08 13.88
N ILE A 427 17.58 24.93 12.97
CA ILE A 427 18.37 25.42 11.84
C ILE A 427 19.07 26.72 12.22
N TYR A 428 20.39 26.74 12.04
CA TYR A 428 21.22 27.90 12.30
C TYR A 428 21.88 28.36 11.00
N ILE A 429 21.53 29.55 10.55
CA ILE A 429 22.11 30.17 9.36
C ILE A 429 22.86 31.41 9.79
N CYS A 430 24.18 31.31 9.86
CA CYS A 430 25.03 32.44 10.24
C CYS A 430 25.78 32.94 9.02
N GLY A 431 25.90 34.26 8.90
CA GLY A 431 26.70 34.84 7.83
C GLY A 431 27.26 36.22 8.12
N ILE A 432 28.02 36.75 7.16
CA ILE A 432 28.65 38.07 7.24
C ILE A 432 28.01 38.99 6.21
N ASN A 433 27.60 40.19 6.63
CA ASN A 433 26.92 41.18 5.78
C ASN A 433 27.90 42.16 5.11
N ASN A 434 27.41 43.03 4.22
CA ASN A 434 28.23 44.03 3.52
C ASN A 434 29.04 44.95 4.46
N SER A 435 28.54 45.21 5.67
CA SER A 435 29.21 45.99 6.71
C SER A 435 30.27 45.18 7.49
N ARG A 436 30.45 43.90 7.15
CA ARG A 436 31.31 42.92 7.84
C ARG A 436 30.88 42.64 9.29
N ASP A 437 29.57 42.74 9.55
CA ASP A 437 28.96 42.29 10.80
C ASP A 437 28.55 40.81 10.66
N LEU A 438 28.60 40.07 11.76
CA LEU A 438 28.06 38.71 11.85
C LEU A 438 26.55 38.79 12.11
N PHE A 439 25.75 37.95 11.46
CA PHE A 439 24.32 37.86 11.70
C PHE A 439 23.84 36.41 11.68
N LYS A 440 22.66 36.20 12.26
CA LYS A 440 21.91 34.94 12.18
C LYS A 440 20.56 35.16 11.52
N LEU A 441 20.14 34.22 10.68
CA LEU A 441 18.81 34.14 10.12
C LEU A 441 18.00 32.98 10.70
N ASP A 442 16.68 33.11 10.66
CA ASP A 442 15.74 32.01 10.85
C ASP A 442 15.57 31.16 9.57
N CYS A 443 14.75 30.11 9.63
CA CYS A 443 14.47 29.22 8.50
C CYS A 443 13.74 29.90 7.34
N THR A 444 13.18 31.10 7.55
CA THR A 444 12.47 31.90 6.55
C THR A 444 13.33 33.04 5.95
N GLY A 445 14.57 33.18 6.44
CA GLY A 445 15.53 34.18 5.97
C GLY A 445 15.44 35.53 6.70
N ASN A 446 14.67 35.63 7.80
CA ASN A 446 14.64 36.84 8.61
C ASN A 446 15.80 36.89 9.60
N GLU A 447 16.38 38.08 9.79
CA GLU A 447 17.46 38.28 10.76
C GLU A 447 16.94 38.18 12.20
N ILE A 448 17.54 37.26 12.98
CA ILE A 448 17.26 37.08 14.41
C ILE A 448 18.11 38.06 15.22
N TRP A 449 19.41 38.10 14.95
CA TRP A 449 20.34 39.01 15.60
C TRP A 449 21.50 39.37 14.68
N ARG A 450 22.17 40.46 15.04
CA ARG A 450 23.40 40.95 14.39
C ARG A 450 24.40 41.41 15.43
N TYR A 451 25.65 41.02 15.22
CA TYR A 451 26.76 41.30 16.12
C TYR A 451 27.90 42.02 15.39
N LYS A 452 28.37 43.10 15.99
CA LYS A 452 29.54 43.87 15.54
C LYS A 452 30.62 43.81 16.59
N PHE A 453 31.76 43.20 16.27
CA PHE A 453 32.87 43.09 17.21
C PHE A 453 33.59 44.44 17.36
N ARG A 454 33.64 44.93 18.61
CA ARG A 454 34.36 46.16 18.97
C ARG A 454 35.22 45.89 20.20
N SER A 455 36.50 45.62 19.99
CA SER A 455 37.44 45.43 21.07
C SER A 455 38.71 46.24 20.82
N LYS A 456 39.22 46.92 21.86
CA LYS A 456 40.50 47.59 21.82
C LYS A 456 41.58 46.59 22.26
N ILE A 457 42.67 46.57 21.52
CA ILE A 457 43.86 45.80 21.90
C ILE A 457 45.09 46.68 21.75
N GLU A 458 46.10 46.42 22.59
CA GLU A 458 47.35 47.15 22.59
C GLU A 458 48.49 46.15 22.52
N SER A 459 49.50 46.45 21.71
CA SER A 459 50.79 45.78 21.73
C SER A 459 51.81 46.59 22.53
N ASP A 460 52.99 46.02 22.73
CA ASP A 460 54.13 46.73 23.32
C ASP A 460 54.46 48.05 22.58
N SER A 461 54.22 48.13 21.26
CA SER A 461 54.58 49.30 20.44
C SER A 461 53.41 50.11 19.89
N GLU A 462 52.20 49.58 19.83
CA GLU A 462 51.06 50.20 19.12
C GLU A 462 49.73 50.02 19.88
N VAL A 463 48.87 51.04 19.83
CA VAL A 463 47.49 50.99 20.34
C VAL A 463 46.54 50.91 19.14
N PHE A 464 45.74 49.85 19.07
CA PHE A 464 44.82 49.62 17.97
C PHE A 464 43.43 50.19 18.27
N SER A 465 42.78 50.69 17.23
CA SER A 465 41.37 51.11 17.32
C SER A 465 40.47 49.89 17.57
N ASN A 466 39.20 50.13 17.91
CA ASN A 466 38.23 49.04 18.08
C ASN A 466 37.57 48.58 16.76
N GLU A 467 38.11 48.99 15.61
CA GLU A 467 37.56 48.70 14.29
C GLU A 467 37.96 47.31 13.81
N HIS A 468 37.17 46.31 14.20
CA HIS A 468 37.28 44.95 13.69
C HIS A 468 36.11 44.61 12.76
N GLN A 469 36.38 43.73 11.81
CA GLN A 469 35.44 43.27 10.80
C GLN A 469 35.47 41.75 10.75
N PHE A 470 34.32 41.10 10.64
CA PHE A 470 34.27 39.65 10.46
C PHE A 470 34.85 39.27 9.09
N HIS A 471 35.81 38.36 9.11
CA HIS A 471 36.49 37.84 7.94
C HIS A 471 35.87 36.49 7.51
N THR A 472 35.66 35.59 8.47
CA THR A 472 35.20 34.21 8.21
C THR A 472 34.31 33.69 9.34
N VAL A 473 33.27 32.94 9.00
CA VAL A 473 32.56 32.02 9.91
C VAL A 473 33.17 30.63 9.75
N VAL A 474 33.81 30.13 10.80
CA VAL A 474 34.56 28.86 10.76
C VAL A 474 33.59 27.68 10.84
N GLY A 475 32.65 27.71 11.79
CA GLY A 475 31.66 26.66 11.99
C GLY A 475 30.64 27.01 13.07
N ILE A 476 29.67 26.10 13.22
CA ILE A 476 28.65 26.09 14.27
C ILE A 476 28.80 24.74 14.97
N PHE A 477 28.88 24.73 16.31
CA PHE A 477 29.21 23.55 17.10
C PHE A 477 28.22 23.36 18.23
N ASP A 478 27.85 22.12 18.52
CA ASP A 478 26.96 21.80 19.62
C ASP A 478 27.66 21.88 20.98
N LYS A 479 27.03 22.56 21.95
CA LYS A 479 27.33 22.46 23.38
C LYS A 479 26.10 21.92 24.11
N PRO A 480 26.24 21.33 25.31
CA PRO A 480 25.12 20.74 26.04
C PRO A 480 23.92 21.66 26.28
N ALA A 481 24.13 22.98 26.32
CA ALA A 481 23.10 23.97 26.63
C ALA A 481 22.74 24.94 25.49
N TYR A 482 23.58 25.06 24.45
CA TYR A 482 23.40 25.99 23.33
C TYR A 482 24.30 25.58 22.16
N LYS A 483 24.13 26.19 20.97
CA LYS A 483 25.12 26.06 19.88
C LYS A 483 26.08 27.24 19.85
N GLU A 484 27.34 27.02 19.51
CA GLU A 484 28.39 28.03 19.46
C GLU A 484 28.81 28.33 18.02
N VAL A 485 28.83 29.62 17.65
CA VAL A 485 29.36 30.10 16.37
C VAL A 485 30.81 30.53 16.57
N VAL A 486 31.71 29.98 15.76
CA VAL A 486 33.12 30.36 15.79
C VAL A 486 33.43 31.21 14.58
N ALA A 487 33.99 32.39 14.82
CA ALA A 487 34.25 33.35 13.75
C ALA A 487 35.58 34.07 13.95
N ILE A 488 36.19 34.47 12.83
CA ILE A 488 37.45 35.19 12.77
C ILE A 488 37.17 36.63 12.41
N THR A 489 37.76 37.56 13.15
CA THR A 489 37.74 38.98 12.87
C THR A 489 39.13 39.49 12.53
N GLN A 490 39.19 40.46 11.62
CA GLN A 490 40.39 41.18 11.23
C GLN A 490 40.24 42.65 11.63
N HIS A 491 41.30 43.26 12.14
CA HIS A 491 41.33 44.71 12.31
C HIS A 491 41.30 45.39 10.92
N ALA A 492 40.50 46.45 10.76
CA ALA A 492 40.24 47.08 9.46
C ALA A 492 41.52 47.60 8.76
N SER A 493 42.42 48.19 9.54
CA SER A 493 43.62 48.88 9.01
C SER A 493 44.96 48.27 9.46
N TYR A 494 44.96 47.27 10.33
CA TYR A 494 46.16 46.78 11.01
C TYR A 494 46.15 45.25 11.14
N TYR A 495 47.19 44.71 11.78
CA TYR A 495 47.46 43.28 11.82
C TYR A 495 46.70 42.43 12.85
N PRO A 496 46.15 42.96 13.97
CA PRO A 496 45.49 42.10 14.95
C PRO A 496 44.30 41.36 14.36
N ASN A 497 44.22 40.07 14.64
CA ASN A 497 43.05 39.24 14.37
C ASN A 497 42.57 38.60 15.66
N ALA A 498 41.26 38.38 15.76
CA ALA A 498 40.69 37.66 16.88
C ALA A 498 39.84 36.49 16.39
N VAL A 499 39.92 35.37 17.09
CA VAL A 499 38.96 34.27 16.98
C VAL A 499 38.00 34.41 18.15
N LEU A 500 36.71 34.40 17.83
CA LEU A 500 35.61 34.61 18.75
C LEU A 500 34.70 33.38 18.75
N LYS A 501 34.18 33.08 19.94
CA LYS A 501 33.09 32.15 20.15
C LYS A 501 31.85 32.92 20.60
N LEU A 502 30.73 32.71 19.92
CA LEU A 502 29.46 33.38 20.22
C LEU A 502 28.36 32.35 20.44
N ASN A 503 27.47 32.60 21.39
CA ASN A 503 26.25 31.83 21.53
C ASN A 503 25.38 32.06 20.28
N ALA A 504 25.03 30.99 19.56
CA ALA A 504 24.29 31.05 18.32
C ALA A 504 22.83 31.50 18.52
N GLU A 505 22.27 31.41 19.72
CA GLU A 505 20.92 31.90 20.03
C GLU A 505 20.90 33.40 20.28
N THR A 506 21.84 33.91 21.09
CA THR A 506 21.84 35.31 21.56
C THR A 506 22.78 36.24 20.79
N GLY A 507 23.81 35.70 20.15
CA GLY A 507 24.90 36.47 19.52
C GLY A 507 25.90 37.05 20.54
N GLU A 508 25.84 36.64 21.80
CA GLU A 508 26.77 37.10 22.85
C GLU A 508 28.07 36.29 22.85
N ILE A 509 29.19 36.92 23.18
CA ILE A 509 30.50 36.24 23.27
C ILE A 509 30.55 35.33 24.50
N THR A 510 31.06 34.11 24.37
CA THR A 510 31.14 33.09 25.44
C THR A 510 32.43 33.16 26.28
N ASP A 511 32.98 34.36 26.52
CA ASP A 511 34.26 34.68 27.22
C ASP A 511 35.58 34.18 26.58
N PHE A 512 35.53 33.47 25.45
CA PHE A 512 36.71 33.00 24.73
C PHE A 512 37.11 33.93 23.58
N ILE A 513 38.21 34.67 23.75
CA ILE A 513 38.84 35.46 22.69
C ILE A 513 40.31 35.08 22.58
N PHE A 514 40.68 34.52 21.44
CA PHE A 514 42.08 34.30 21.05
C PHE A 514 42.55 35.39 20.10
N TRP A 515 43.69 36.01 20.41
CA TRP A 515 44.29 37.06 19.60
C TRP A 515 45.52 36.57 18.86
N HIS A 516 45.58 36.86 17.56
CA HIS A 516 46.75 36.58 16.74
C HIS A 516 47.43 37.89 16.31
N PRO A 517 48.76 38.04 16.48
CA PRO A 517 49.52 39.23 16.10
C PRO A 517 49.84 39.22 14.59
N GLY A 518 48.81 39.00 13.78
CA GLY A 518 48.84 38.99 12.32
C GLY A 518 47.61 38.30 11.73
N GLY A 519 47.53 38.25 10.39
CA GLY A 519 46.36 37.80 9.61
C GLY A 519 46.09 36.31 9.70
N ILE A 520 44.93 35.86 10.21
CA ILE A 520 44.51 34.45 10.07
C ILE A 520 43.83 34.28 8.70
N ALA A 521 44.48 33.55 7.80
CA ALA A 521 44.07 33.42 6.39
C ALA A 521 43.15 32.22 6.14
N GLY A 522 43.23 31.20 7.00
CA GLY A 522 42.41 30.00 6.92
C GLY A 522 42.44 29.20 8.20
N SER A 523 41.39 28.42 8.43
CA SER A 523 41.25 27.59 9.61
C SER A 523 40.33 26.40 9.35
N LEU A 524 40.45 25.38 10.18
CA LEU A 524 39.46 24.32 10.35
C LEU A 524 39.29 24.03 11.85
N ILE A 525 38.17 23.40 12.21
CA ILE A 525 37.95 22.87 13.56
C ILE A 525 37.50 21.44 13.40
N GLU A 526 38.35 20.50 13.79
CA GLU A 526 38.13 19.07 13.69
C GLU A 526 38.92 18.36 14.79
N ASP A 527 38.49 17.16 15.16
CA ASP A 527 39.31 16.19 15.87
C ASP A 527 40.35 15.65 14.87
N ILE A 528 41.57 16.18 14.93
CA ILE A 528 42.63 15.89 13.95
C ILE A 528 43.54 14.74 14.40
N ASP A 529 43.71 14.52 15.70
CA ASP A 529 44.52 13.42 16.23
C ASP A 529 43.70 12.21 16.72
N ASN A 530 42.37 12.30 16.66
CA ASN A 530 41.38 11.30 17.07
C ASN A 530 41.39 11.02 18.58
N ASP A 531 41.72 12.02 19.40
CA ASP A 531 41.65 11.92 20.86
C ASP A 531 40.23 12.18 21.42
N GLY A 532 39.29 12.59 20.57
CA GLY A 532 37.91 12.88 20.90
C GLY A 532 37.63 14.34 21.28
N ASN A 533 38.66 15.19 21.33
CA ASN A 533 38.55 16.63 21.45
C ASN A 533 38.57 17.27 20.05
N LEU A 534 38.16 18.54 19.97
CA LEU A 534 38.23 19.29 18.72
C LEU A 534 39.41 20.24 18.80
N GLU A 535 40.13 20.42 17.69
CA GLU A 535 41.24 21.35 17.60
C GLU A 535 40.91 22.49 16.66
N PHE A 536 41.16 23.73 17.08
CA PHE A 536 41.23 24.85 16.17
C PHE A 536 42.59 24.86 15.47
N VAL A 537 42.61 24.50 14.19
CA VAL A 537 43.82 24.48 13.38
C VAL A 537 43.85 25.72 12.50
N GLY A 538 44.84 26.57 12.71
CA GLY A 538 44.96 27.87 12.06
C GLY A 538 46.17 27.98 11.13
N LEU A 539 45.97 28.69 10.03
CA LEU A 539 47.04 29.24 9.20
C LEU A 539 46.99 30.76 9.24
N ALA A 540 48.08 31.36 9.68
CA ALA A 540 48.17 32.80 9.85
C ALA A 540 49.48 33.36 9.33
N ILE A 541 49.52 34.66 9.11
CA ILE A 541 50.75 35.43 8.96
C ILE A 541 51.11 35.93 10.36
N SER A 542 52.34 35.69 10.80
CA SER A 542 52.87 36.30 12.02
C SER A 542 53.67 37.54 11.65
N ASN A 543 53.12 38.73 11.91
CA ASN A 543 53.74 39.98 11.45
C ASN A 543 55.10 40.24 12.11
N GLY A 544 55.24 39.89 13.39
CA GLY A 544 56.49 40.05 14.11
C GLY A 544 57.61 39.15 13.61
N TYR A 545 57.28 37.92 13.21
CA TYR A 545 58.24 36.95 12.66
C TYR A 545 58.38 37.01 11.13
N LYS A 546 57.50 37.75 10.45
CA LYS A 546 57.49 37.96 8.99
C LYS A 546 57.41 36.65 8.19
N CYS A 547 56.57 35.73 8.64
CA CYS A 547 56.37 34.45 7.99
C CYS A 547 54.97 33.88 8.28
N VAL A 548 54.63 32.81 7.56
CA VAL A 548 53.44 31.99 7.86
C VAL A 548 53.65 31.24 9.18
N ALA A 549 52.59 31.17 9.98
CA ALA A 549 52.45 30.37 11.18
C ALA A 549 51.35 29.32 10.98
N TYR A 550 51.66 28.08 11.32
CA TYR A 550 50.74 26.96 11.40
C TYR A 550 50.58 26.54 12.86
N PHE A 551 49.36 26.52 13.37
CA PHE A 551 49.13 26.26 14.80
C PHE A 551 47.89 25.43 15.05
N SER A 552 47.89 24.76 16.20
CA SER A 552 46.73 24.07 16.76
C SER A 552 46.54 24.46 18.23
N ILE A 553 45.30 24.68 18.61
CA ILE A 553 44.84 24.92 19.98
C ILE A 553 43.59 24.07 20.19
N GLU A 554 43.55 23.30 21.27
CA GLU A 554 42.34 22.60 21.70
C GLU A 554 41.16 23.58 21.78
N TYR A 555 40.01 23.19 21.22
CA TYR A 555 38.87 24.07 21.00
C TYR A 555 38.43 24.79 22.27
N ASP A 556 38.38 24.10 23.40
CA ASP A 556 37.95 24.66 24.69
C ASP A 556 39.01 25.49 25.42
N LYS A 557 40.24 25.55 24.86
CA LYS A 557 41.35 26.38 25.34
C LYS A 557 41.67 27.57 24.43
N LEU A 558 40.76 27.92 23.51
CA LEU A 558 40.94 28.99 22.53
C LEU A 558 40.85 30.41 23.15
N ILE A 559 41.79 30.74 24.03
CA ILE A 559 41.88 32.01 24.76
C ILE A 559 43.34 32.47 24.85
N GLY A 560 43.56 33.79 24.87
CA GLY A 560 44.88 34.38 25.07
C GLY A 560 45.46 34.98 23.79
N THR A 561 46.78 34.88 23.60
CA THR A 561 47.46 35.39 22.40
C THR A 561 48.46 34.39 21.83
N ALA A 562 48.70 34.46 20.52
CA ALA A 562 49.85 33.79 19.92
C ALA A 562 51.19 34.37 20.39
N PRO A 563 52.27 33.55 20.41
CA PRO A 563 53.61 34.03 20.73
C PRO A 563 54.07 35.06 19.70
N ALA A 564 54.76 36.10 20.18
CA ALA A 564 55.26 37.20 19.36
C ALA A 564 56.60 37.74 19.90
N PRO A 565 57.43 38.33 19.03
CA PRO A 565 58.60 39.08 19.48
C PRO A 565 58.18 40.40 20.13
N LYS A 566 59.11 41.02 20.87
CA LYS A 566 58.92 42.34 21.49
C LYS A 566 58.42 43.36 20.45
N GLY A 567 57.44 44.19 20.82
CA GLY A 567 56.75 45.10 19.91
C GLY A 567 55.40 44.54 19.43
N TYR A 568 55.32 43.25 19.14
CA TYR A 568 54.09 42.61 18.63
C TYR A 568 53.28 41.89 19.70
N ARG A 569 53.80 41.75 20.93
CA ARG A 569 53.09 41.11 22.04
C ARG A 569 51.95 41.99 22.51
N PHE A 570 50.77 41.40 22.67
CA PHE A 570 49.62 42.13 23.21
C PHE A 570 49.72 42.25 24.75
N LYS A 571 49.50 43.47 25.26
CA LYS A 571 49.56 43.75 26.70
C LYS A 571 48.44 43.03 27.44
N ASN A 572 48.72 42.60 28.67
CA ASN A 572 47.75 41.97 29.57
C ASN A 572 47.07 40.72 28.99
N LYS A 573 47.77 39.99 28.11
CA LYS A 573 47.32 38.71 27.55
C LYS A 573 48.38 37.64 27.80
N SER A 574 47.96 36.50 28.34
CA SER A 574 48.79 35.31 28.42
C SER A 574 48.90 34.65 27.05
N ILE A 575 50.03 33.98 26.79
CA ILE A 575 50.18 33.14 25.61
C ILE A 575 49.18 31.98 25.73
N ALA A 576 48.48 31.66 24.63
CA ALA A 576 47.54 30.55 24.58
C ALA A 576 48.28 29.20 24.73
N GLU A 577 47.55 28.17 25.16
CA GLU A 577 48.07 26.80 25.26
C GLU A 577 48.03 26.14 23.88
N PHE A 578 49.16 26.16 23.17
CA PHE A 578 49.28 25.55 21.85
C PHE A 578 49.73 24.09 21.96
N GLU A 579 49.07 23.20 21.23
CA GLU A 579 49.62 21.86 20.94
C GLU A 579 50.85 21.99 20.05
N TRP A 580 50.76 22.91 19.09
CA TRP A 580 51.89 23.40 18.34
C TRP A 580 51.65 24.80 17.78
N TYR A 581 52.75 25.51 17.60
CA TYR A 581 52.81 26.73 16.83
C TYR A 581 54.12 26.70 16.06
N VAL A 582 54.03 26.48 14.75
CA VAL A 582 55.16 26.28 13.83
C VAL A 582 55.29 27.51 12.94
N LEU A 583 56.46 28.13 12.93
CA LEU A 583 56.82 29.14 11.96
C LEU A 583 57.35 28.46 10.70
N ILE A 584 56.85 28.89 9.54
CA ILE A 584 57.26 28.45 8.21
C ILE A 584 57.93 29.63 7.51
N PRO A 585 59.26 29.80 7.66
CA PRO A 585 59.95 30.95 7.10
C PRO A 585 59.90 30.98 5.58
N MET A 586 59.96 32.18 5.02
CA MET A 586 60.09 32.39 3.59
C MET A 586 61.37 31.74 3.05
N SER A 587 61.24 31.06 1.92
CA SER A 587 62.33 30.45 1.17
C SER A 587 63.36 31.48 0.68
N ASP A 588 64.52 31.02 0.23
CA ASP A 588 65.50 31.87 -0.44
C ASP A 588 64.95 32.52 -1.72
N TYR A 589 64.08 31.80 -2.44
CA TYR A 589 63.33 32.33 -3.57
C TYR A 589 62.41 33.49 -3.18
N GLY A 590 61.60 33.31 -2.14
CA GLY A 590 60.73 34.38 -1.66
C GLY A 590 61.55 35.59 -1.21
N LYS A 591 62.60 35.38 -0.41
CA LYS A 591 63.52 36.47 0.03
C LYS A 591 64.10 37.26 -1.13
N HIS A 592 64.42 36.61 -2.26
CA HIS A 592 64.94 37.27 -3.46
C HIS A 592 63.92 38.21 -4.13
N HIS A 593 62.63 37.88 -4.10
CA HIS A 593 61.58 38.67 -4.72
C HIS A 593 60.96 39.74 -3.79
N TYR A 594 61.53 39.90 -2.58
CA TYR A 594 61.14 40.90 -1.58
C TYR A 594 59.65 40.97 -1.16
N PRO A 595 58.90 39.85 -0.99
CA PRO A 595 57.69 39.90 -0.19
C PRO A 595 58.03 40.28 1.26
N LYS A 596 57.09 40.94 1.95
CA LYS A 596 57.20 41.18 3.39
C LYS A 596 57.15 39.88 4.19
N TYR A 597 56.47 38.85 3.66
CA TYR A 597 56.29 37.50 4.21
C TYR A 597 55.80 36.56 3.09
N ASN A 598 55.91 35.24 3.28
CA ASN A 598 55.18 34.26 2.48
C ASN A 598 53.67 34.29 2.81
N HIS A 599 52.83 33.90 1.87
CA HIS A 599 51.36 33.99 1.97
C HIS A 599 50.69 32.62 2.03
N VAL A 600 49.41 32.59 2.40
CA VAL A 600 48.57 31.38 2.41
C VAL A 600 47.43 31.55 1.41
N ILE A 601 47.14 30.51 0.61
CA ILE A 601 46.00 30.53 -0.35
C ILE A 601 44.80 29.82 0.24
N TYR A 602 45.03 28.63 0.78
CA TYR A 602 44.00 27.68 1.16
C TYR A 602 44.02 27.48 2.68
N PRO A 603 42.85 27.21 3.31
CA PRO A 603 42.85 26.71 4.67
C PRO A 603 43.67 25.41 4.76
N PRO A 604 44.12 25.03 5.97
CA PRO A 604 44.74 23.73 6.16
C PRO A 604 43.79 22.63 5.66
N SER A 605 44.33 21.55 5.12
CA SER A 605 43.55 20.40 4.66
C SER A 605 43.94 19.17 5.45
N ASN A 606 42.96 18.53 6.10
CA ASN A 606 43.16 17.31 6.85
C ASN A 606 43.01 16.07 5.95
N ASN A 607 44.07 15.28 5.80
CA ASN A 607 43.99 13.97 5.16
C ASN A 607 43.94 12.89 6.24
N LYS A 608 42.72 12.55 6.69
CA LYS A 608 42.49 11.54 7.74
C LYS A 608 43.00 10.15 7.38
N LYS A 609 43.05 9.80 6.09
CA LYS A 609 43.48 8.46 5.65
C LYS A 609 44.99 8.28 5.81
N GLU A 610 45.74 9.33 5.50
CA GLU A 610 47.22 9.32 5.50
C GLU A 610 47.79 10.03 6.74
N ASN A 611 46.90 10.52 7.62
CA ASN A 611 47.20 11.09 8.93
C ASN A 611 48.18 12.28 8.87
N TYR A 612 47.90 13.24 7.98
CA TYR A 612 48.64 14.50 7.89
C TYR A 612 47.75 15.71 7.63
N ILE A 613 48.25 16.89 8.04
CA ILE A 613 47.72 18.19 7.65
C ILE A 613 48.57 18.79 6.54
N THR A 614 47.92 19.15 5.43
CA THR A 614 48.54 19.87 4.33
C THR A 614 48.44 21.38 4.54
N VAL A 615 49.58 22.05 4.45
CA VAL A 615 49.72 23.51 4.46
C VAL A 615 50.42 23.95 3.19
N SER A 616 49.88 24.95 2.49
CA SER A 616 50.52 25.50 1.29
C SER A 616 50.86 26.97 1.47
N THR A 617 52.11 27.33 1.17
CA THR A 617 52.61 28.70 1.20
C THR A 617 52.88 29.22 -0.21
N ILE A 618 52.69 30.51 -0.46
CA ILE A 618 53.15 31.18 -1.68
C ILE A 618 54.38 32.00 -1.35
N GLU A 619 55.38 31.84 -2.20
CA GLU A 619 56.69 32.47 -2.03
C GLU A 619 56.86 33.73 -2.92
N SER A 620 56.02 33.92 -3.95
CA SER A 620 55.98 35.15 -4.76
C SER A 620 54.90 36.11 -4.26
N GLY A 621 55.29 37.32 -3.85
CA GLY A 621 54.43 38.27 -3.11
C GLY A 621 53.22 38.86 -3.87
N LEU A 622 52.94 38.45 -5.11
CA LEU A 622 51.78 38.90 -5.89
C LEU A 622 51.23 37.78 -6.79
N MET A 623 49.93 37.50 -6.66
CA MET A 623 49.12 36.76 -7.63
C MET A 623 49.03 37.58 -8.93
N THR A 624 50.11 37.67 -9.70
CA THR A 624 50.02 38.06 -11.11
C THR A 624 49.35 36.91 -11.88
N ASP A 625 48.88 37.11 -13.12
CA ASP A 625 48.16 36.12 -13.96
C ASP A 625 48.91 34.78 -14.23
N LYS A 626 50.02 34.54 -13.54
CA LYS A 626 50.82 33.32 -13.54
C LYS A 626 50.43 32.42 -12.36
N ARG A 627 50.57 31.12 -12.54
CA ARG A 627 50.35 30.12 -11.48
C ARG A 627 51.17 30.45 -10.23
N PRO A 628 50.63 30.25 -9.00
CA PRO A 628 51.31 30.61 -7.77
C PRO A 628 52.58 29.75 -7.57
N GLN A 629 53.70 30.38 -7.22
CA GLN A 629 54.93 29.68 -6.84
C GLN A 629 54.80 29.22 -5.38
N SER A 630 54.25 28.02 -5.18
CA SER A 630 53.93 27.51 -3.85
C SER A 630 54.80 26.33 -3.41
N ILE A 631 54.96 26.22 -2.09
CA ILE A 631 55.55 25.05 -1.41
C ILE A 631 54.48 24.44 -0.51
N GLN A 632 54.32 23.12 -0.60
CA GLN A 632 53.40 22.37 0.23
C GLN A 632 54.16 21.62 1.34
N TYR A 633 53.56 21.65 2.52
CA TYR A 633 54.07 21.06 3.76
C TYR A 633 53.02 20.09 4.29
N ASN A 634 53.33 18.79 4.25
CA ASN A 634 52.48 17.72 4.79
C ASN A 634 53.01 17.35 6.17
N PHE A 635 52.34 17.84 7.20
CA PHE A 635 52.70 17.60 8.60
C PHE A 635 52.05 16.33 9.11
N SER A 636 52.82 15.32 9.52
CA SER A 636 52.26 14.10 10.11
C SER A 636 51.54 14.42 11.41
N LEU A 637 50.51 13.65 11.77
CA LEU A 637 49.86 13.73 13.09
C LEU A 637 50.14 12.47 13.91
N PRO A 638 50.67 12.57 15.15
CA PRO A 638 51.21 13.78 15.77
C PRO A 638 52.44 14.33 15.00
N LEU A 639 52.79 15.60 15.24
CA LEU A 639 53.85 16.37 14.55
C LEU A 639 55.27 15.84 14.78
N ASN A 640 55.55 14.66 14.24
CA ASN A 640 56.81 13.95 14.35
C ASN A 640 57.65 14.00 13.06
N ASP A 641 57.01 14.21 11.91
CA ASP A 641 57.67 14.33 10.62
C ASP A 641 56.95 15.32 9.70
N ILE A 642 57.63 15.70 8.63
CA ILE A 642 57.10 16.55 7.59
C ILE A 642 57.63 16.13 6.22
N GLU A 643 56.71 16.00 5.28
CA GLU A 643 57.04 15.90 3.87
C GLU A 643 56.88 17.27 3.21
N ILE A 644 57.92 17.72 2.51
CA ILE A 644 57.90 18.98 1.76
C ILE A 644 57.80 18.66 0.28
N VAL A 645 56.73 19.13 -0.34
CA VAL A 645 56.45 18.97 -1.76
C VAL A 645 56.67 20.30 -2.47
N ILE A 646 57.55 20.29 -3.46
CA ILE A 646 57.89 21.47 -4.26
C ILE A 646 57.04 21.45 -5.51
N ASN A 647 56.22 22.49 -5.72
CA ASN A 647 55.41 22.56 -6.93
C ASN A 647 56.25 22.96 -8.15
N ASP A 648 55.90 22.42 -9.31
CA ASP A 648 56.62 22.62 -10.57
C ASP A 648 56.91 24.09 -10.89
N ASP A 649 55.92 24.97 -10.70
CA ASP A 649 56.08 26.39 -10.98
C ASP A 649 57.10 27.06 -10.05
N PHE A 650 57.14 26.67 -8.77
CA PHE A 650 58.18 27.13 -7.86
C PHE A 650 59.54 26.59 -8.29
N ALA A 651 59.63 25.28 -8.59
CA ALA A 651 60.88 24.64 -8.99
C ALA A 651 61.49 25.30 -10.23
N ILE A 652 60.70 25.46 -11.29
CA ILE A 652 61.13 26.08 -12.55
C ILE A 652 61.65 27.51 -12.32
N GLN A 653 60.93 28.32 -11.54
CA GLN A 653 61.33 29.72 -11.35
C GLN A 653 62.56 29.85 -10.45
N ARG A 654 62.64 29.05 -9.38
CA ARG A 654 63.82 29.05 -8.50
C ARG A 654 65.05 28.53 -9.24
N ASP A 655 64.93 27.45 -9.99
CA ASP A 655 66.06 26.82 -10.68
C ASP A 655 66.62 27.70 -11.80
N LYS A 656 65.80 28.54 -12.44
CA LYS A 656 66.28 29.61 -13.33
C LYS A 656 67.22 30.58 -12.61
N LEU A 657 66.88 30.97 -11.37
CA LEU A 657 67.73 31.86 -10.57
C LEU A 657 69.00 31.16 -10.07
N VAL A 658 68.93 29.85 -9.76
CA VAL A 658 70.12 29.03 -9.44
C VAL A 658 71.04 28.95 -10.66
N ASN A 659 70.50 28.68 -11.84
CA ASN A 659 71.26 28.64 -13.10
C ASN A 659 71.89 29.99 -13.46
N ALA A 660 71.20 31.09 -13.17
CA ALA A 660 71.71 32.45 -13.37
C ALA A 660 72.70 32.90 -12.27
N GLY A 661 72.96 32.07 -11.25
CA GLY A 661 73.85 32.40 -10.13
C GLY A 661 73.26 33.39 -9.11
N ALA A 662 71.99 33.76 -9.24
CA ALA A 662 71.28 34.65 -8.31
C ALA A 662 70.89 33.94 -7.00
N LEU A 663 70.72 32.61 -7.03
CA LEU A 663 70.51 31.75 -5.87
C LEU A 663 71.54 30.62 -5.82
N LYS A 664 71.79 30.07 -4.63
CA LYS A 664 72.78 28.99 -4.45
C LYS A 664 72.15 27.62 -4.71
N LYS A 665 72.94 26.67 -5.24
CA LYS A 665 72.61 25.24 -5.29
C LYS A 665 72.29 24.73 -3.86
N PRO A 666 71.47 23.66 -3.70
CA PRO A 666 70.92 22.75 -4.72
C PRO A 666 69.72 23.32 -5.52
N TYR A 667 69.29 22.59 -6.55
CA TYR A 667 68.03 22.86 -7.27
C TYR A 667 66.82 22.59 -6.36
N ALA A 668 65.68 23.17 -6.68
CA ALA A 668 64.51 23.24 -5.81
C ALA A 668 63.93 21.85 -5.52
N ASP A 669 63.76 21.00 -6.53
CA ASP A 669 63.15 19.68 -6.35
C ASP A 669 64.18 18.57 -6.03
N THR A 670 65.08 18.83 -5.09
CA THR A 670 66.03 17.82 -4.59
C THR A 670 65.87 17.60 -3.09
N ARG A 671 66.33 16.43 -2.62
CA ARG A 671 66.31 16.08 -1.20
C ARG A 671 67.06 17.12 -0.35
N GLU A 672 68.20 17.59 -0.83
CA GLU A 672 69.04 18.56 -0.12
C GLU A 672 68.31 19.91 0.07
N TYR A 673 67.56 20.37 -0.94
CA TYR A 673 66.78 21.60 -0.78
C TYR A 673 65.61 21.43 0.18
N ARG A 674 64.90 20.31 0.11
CA ARG A 674 63.83 19.98 1.07
C ARG A 674 64.36 19.94 2.50
N GLU A 675 65.55 19.38 2.74
CA GLU A 675 66.21 19.40 4.05
C GLU A 675 66.59 20.83 4.51
N ILE A 676 67.04 21.69 3.59
CA ILE A 676 67.29 23.11 3.91
C ILE A 676 66.00 23.80 4.38
N LEU A 677 64.86 23.54 3.73
CA LEU A 677 63.57 24.09 4.14
C LEU A 677 63.10 23.50 5.48
N LYS A 678 63.23 22.18 5.67
CA LYS A 678 62.86 21.47 6.91
C LYS A 678 63.61 22.02 8.12
N ARG A 679 64.91 22.30 7.98
CA ARG A 679 65.76 22.87 9.05
C ARG A 679 65.40 24.31 9.43
N GLN A 680 64.71 25.05 8.56
CA GLN A 680 64.29 26.42 8.84
C GLN A 680 63.03 26.48 9.72
N LEU A 681 62.26 25.38 9.81
CA LEU A 681 61.04 25.35 10.59
C LEU A 681 61.34 25.47 12.09
N GLN A 682 60.58 26.33 12.76
CA GLN A 682 60.70 26.55 14.20
C GLN A 682 59.39 26.25 14.89
N LYS A 683 59.42 25.53 16.02
CA LYS A 683 58.25 25.23 16.85
C LYS A 683 58.34 25.98 18.19
N TRP A 684 57.22 26.50 18.66
CA TRP A 684 57.09 27.03 20.02
C TRP A 684 57.09 25.90 21.05
N ASN A 685 57.97 25.97 22.05
CA ASN A 685 58.06 24.96 23.11
C ASN A 685 57.37 25.38 24.43
N GLY A 686 56.58 26.46 24.42
CA GLY A 686 55.98 27.06 25.61
C GLY A 686 56.72 28.29 26.13
N LYS A 687 58.00 28.46 25.79
CA LYS A 687 58.85 29.57 26.27
C LYS A 687 59.56 30.32 25.14
N GLU A 688 60.04 29.60 24.14
CA GLU A 688 60.77 30.14 23.00
C GLU A 688 60.57 29.29 21.74
N PHE A 689 61.05 29.82 20.61
CA PHE A 689 61.08 29.09 19.35
C PHE A 689 62.36 28.26 19.25
N VAL A 690 62.20 26.95 19.04
CA VAL A 690 63.29 26.00 18.83
C VAL A 690 63.20 25.38 17.43
N GLN A 691 64.31 24.89 16.90
CA GLN A 691 64.31 24.19 15.60
C GLN A 691 63.45 22.92 15.71
N MET A 692 62.51 22.74 14.79
CA MET A 692 61.55 21.62 14.84
C MET A 692 62.22 20.27 14.55
N PHE A 693 63.15 20.26 13.60
CA PHE A 693 63.93 19.07 13.22
C PHE A 693 65.43 19.40 13.31
N PRO A 694 66.06 19.19 14.48
CA PRO A 694 67.51 19.34 14.61
C PRO A 694 68.24 18.33 13.70
N PRO A 695 69.44 18.64 13.21
CA PRO A 695 70.23 17.67 12.45
C PRO A 695 70.51 16.44 13.32
N ASP A 696 70.39 15.23 12.74
CA ASP A 696 70.75 13.98 13.41
C ASP A 696 72.17 14.10 13.99
N SER A 697 72.32 13.88 15.29
CA SER A 697 73.61 13.96 15.99
C SER A 697 74.57 12.81 15.63
N THR A 698 74.32 12.07 14.56
CA THR A 698 75.02 10.84 14.16
C THR A 698 75.58 10.86 12.73
N SER A 699 75.75 12.03 12.11
CA SER A 699 76.56 12.16 10.89
C SER A 699 77.67 13.20 11.07
N ASN A 700 78.74 12.79 11.75
CA ASN A 700 80.08 13.37 11.61
C ASN A 700 80.94 12.39 10.82
#